data_AF-A0A450VZL8-F1
#
_entry.id   AF-A0A450VZL8-F1
#
_cell.length_a   1.000
_cell.length_b   1.000
_cell.length_c   1.000
_cell.angle_alpha   90.00
_cell.angle_beta   90.00
_cell.angle_gamma   90.00
#
_symmetry.space_group_name_H-M   'P 1'
#
loop_
_entity.id
_entity.type
_entity.pdbx_description
1 polymer ?
#
loop_
_entity_poly.entity_id
_entity_poly.type
_entity_poly.pdbx_seq_one_letter_code
_entity_poly.pdbx_strand_id
1 'polypeptide(L)'
;MKIPHSLSLIRGLSDTGIGEGDHNVSHGEQYLFADKILKASDKSLFAEARPWMTLDTDPMDRNALGEKLVAWSVFNWEGYLFVVHLGPAENYDKRPAYFSHARAWESKDCTTPFDPTLYFGFTEGFERPWRLPSEWRPLDPIPVPERLDKKIIEENKEIAVKLLAAFKTAVITQRSLAIAVPVEEMVHGGVLESLTRFALVALPREDKRQVALRFYTRQPERLIEQPGAVNIVFAPEAAVVPLLKNPHVTVMDGNMRIISGEPPDDLAHRYAEGVYRNFLRLPDSLIAFTNHFGQINLDEQIKAALLSVIYNLADAIHAGEPEQRAFLIRYLPEVAKRIGSLPLKSLASPQQWAAFPSYALIKILLTQSTGGPADSLAKELSQALEGSDWSLDRTIRTWWNARSDDKITRLLYLVHKDQSILSESVMLELLGSVPLARIQEAGHAHWVLAAENLRGSLAHRNGEIDALIQVARENEGTRRLLFEATAANRLRKDWVLRIMGNPEQEKALLQTLFQHIFTDIPELQRWGELPQQLAFILWKSELATPEIARQAQTIADKCDPIATFPLLRELASLVEVTNGKDRVIKYGDHDNERDQGWLGSSEANPQRIDTVRLNCLSISHFHSNSHGEEPTSSQPVANGEPGWGKQNEPQRGGNAAWTNPIVKLLFKTATENEDNWNKLGTMLVDAAALDPDRPGITTQIFLEGKGEEGSKPIDRVLGTDTLPRLLADSHFLAALSYHALLHLAAIVTDALSMDRLMGQIDRFLLDSSRDHLSNLLRTGLWGYWRNRFTPWGSLDALKLAEYWFESNAEIDRKNGIPMEEWQATIKGLGGSLNSSTLAKILPSHGKRFPWITPFERRQIADLAKCVINLKALESLRQHLVKRLEAGTPCIQPAELEKILDANYRTPNQIEKIAKALRSDPYEAIGVVAKAGLWDWRPIADAIIHILERLLANVQNDRQFSRSDALFITLDQNADRILLPSESNKFQLLAYRASELNYSRLADRLSPNITIDVDLDRTTEDFSAYLLANSEVLTDDVPRFEEALCRWEGQQGSSIQSFDYHPLVALASHVKNQVMETTQAPAYLYLGKVWSRLATVVAEHRPNLAKPMHYPKPWLPLLEVAAIFLIDDYLSGLAKKMVLDCAIKDQSEVWLEAVHRSMERLANGERGDDYNPREAPEYDAAFAEFEAWFQEKLHNISLMSRASNAAQRPVR
;
A
#
# COMPACT_ATOMS: atom_id res chain seq x y z
N MET A 1 -13.31 -11.32 -8.21
CA MET A 1 -14.35 -10.27 -8.10
C MET A 1 -15.68 -10.89 -8.49
N LYS A 2 -16.74 -10.75 -7.66
CA LYS A 2 -18.08 -11.27 -7.98
C LYS A 2 -18.88 -10.15 -8.65
N ILE A 3 -19.31 -10.36 -9.89
CA ILE A 3 -20.20 -9.42 -10.60
C ILE A 3 -21.62 -9.62 -10.03
N PRO A 4 -22.34 -8.54 -9.63
CA PRO A 4 -23.76 -8.63 -9.32
C PRO A 4 -24.60 -9.05 -10.53
N HIS A 5 -25.73 -9.71 -10.29
CA HIS A 5 -26.62 -10.11 -11.38
C HIS A 5 -27.12 -8.88 -12.15
N SER A 6 -27.05 -8.93 -13.49
CA SER A 6 -27.58 -7.89 -14.36
C SER A 6 -28.87 -8.36 -15.00
N LEU A 7 -29.82 -7.45 -15.18
CA LEU A 7 -31.01 -7.69 -16.01
C LEU A 7 -30.72 -7.26 -17.44
N SER A 8 -31.24 -7.97 -18.42
CA SER A 8 -31.08 -7.69 -19.84
C SER A 8 -32.35 -7.09 -20.46
N LEU A 9 -32.15 -6.06 -21.27
CA LEU A 9 -33.14 -5.41 -22.13
C LEU A 9 -32.54 -5.35 -23.54
N ILE A 10 -33.10 -6.08 -24.50
CA ILE A 10 -32.61 -6.18 -25.88
C ILE A 10 -33.66 -5.62 -26.84
N ARG A 11 -33.19 -4.86 -27.83
CA ARG A 11 -33.95 -4.42 -28.99
C ARG A 11 -33.31 -4.93 -30.28
N GLY A 12 -34.08 -5.63 -31.09
CA GLY A 12 -33.59 -6.26 -32.32
C GLY A 12 -34.71 -6.99 -33.08
N LEU A 13 -34.44 -7.38 -34.32
CA LEU A 13 -35.44 -8.04 -35.17
C LEU A 13 -35.85 -9.40 -34.60
N SER A 14 -37.15 -9.70 -34.59
CA SER A 14 -37.70 -11.02 -34.20
C SER A 14 -38.95 -11.34 -35.01
N ASP A 15 -39.06 -12.60 -35.39
CA ASP A 15 -40.18 -13.25 -36.06
C ASP A 15 -41.41 -13.49 -35.17
N THR A 16 -41.30 -13.34 -33.84
CA THR A 16 -42.35 -13.71 -32.87
C THR A 16 -42.74 -12.61 -31.88
N GLY A 17 -42.30 -11.35 -32.09
CA GLY A 17 -42.44 -10.26 -31.13
C GLY A 17 -43.72 -9.42 -31.24
N ILE A 18 -44.20 -8.89 -30.11
CA ILE A 18 -45.18 -7.78 -30.09
C ILE A 18 -44.44 -6.50 -30.45
N GLY A 19 -44.84 -5.83 -31.54
CA GLY A 19 -44.38 -4.49 -31.90
C GLY A 19 -45.28 -3.40 -31.31
N GLU A 20 -44.70 -2.28 -30.88
CA GLU A 20 -45.43 -1.12 -30.36
C GLU A 20 -45.13 0.16 -31.18
N GLY A 21 -46.09 0.62 -32.02
CA GLY A 21 -46.13 2.04 -32.44
C GLY A 21 -46.61 2.36 -33.87
N ASP A 22 -47.61 3.25 -33.95
CA ASP A 22 -48.15 3.85 -35.19
C ASP A 22 -47.41 5.15 -35.61
N HIS A 23 -46.08 5.12 -35.75
CA HIS A 23 -45.29 6.35 -36.02
C HIS A 23 -44.40 6.23 -37.27
N ASN A 24 -44.17 7.38 -37.93
CA ASN A 24 -43.42 7.55 -39.18
C ASN A 24 -41.89 7.33 -39.03
N VAL A 25 -41.47 6.26 -38.37
CA VAL A 25 -40.20 5.60 -38.69
C VAL A 25 -40.51 4.74 -39.92
N SER A 26 -39.87 5.02 -41.05
CA SER A 26 -40.31 4.50 -42.35
C SER A 26 -40.31 2.96 -42.46
N HIS A 27 -39.59 2.26 -41.58
CA HIS A 27 -39.47 0.80 -41.56
C HIS A 27 -39.61 0.27 -40.12
N GLY A 28 -40.37 -0.82 -39.95
CA GLY A 28 -40.94 -1.23 -38.67
C GLY A 28 -39.93 -1.54 -37.57
N GLU A 29 -40.15 -0.94 -36.40
CA GLU A 29 -39.44 -1.30 -35.17
C GLU A 29 -39.89 -2.69 -34.69
N GLN A 30 -38.94 -3.54 -34.30
CA GLN A 30 -39.23 -4.91 -33.85
C GLN A 30 -38.56 -5.21 -32.50
N TYR A 31 -39.31 -5.97 -31.71
CA TYR A 31 -39.03 -6.66 -30.46
C TYR A 31 -38.20 -5.96 -29.38
N LEU A 32 -38.82 -5.82 -28.20
CA LEU A 32 -38.15 -5.56 -26.93
C LEU A 32 -38.21 -6.84 -26.09
N PHE A 33 -37.12 -7.62 -26.09
CA PHE A 33 -36.92 -8.58 -25.02
C PHE A 33 -36.49 -7.81 -23.77
N ALA A 34 -37.04 -8.19 -22.62
CA ALA A 34 -36.61 -7.69 -21.34
C ALA A 34 -36.88 -8.77 -20.30
N ASP A 35 -36.02 -8.83 -19.29
CA ASP A 35 -36.24 -9.70 -18.15
C ASP A 35 -37.55 -9.38 -17.43
N LYS A 36 -38.13 -10.39 -16.77
CA LYS A 36 -39.47 -10.27 -16.16
C LYS A 36 -39.56 -9.14 -15.15
N ILE A 37 -38.47 -8.82 -14.45
CA ILE A 37 -38.41 -7.71 -13.48
C ILE A 37 -38.56 -6.36 -14.21
N LEU A 38 -37.83 -6.14 -15.30
CA LEU A 38 -37.94 -4.93 -16.14
C LEU A 38 -39.28 -4.84 -16.90
N LYS A 39 -39.91 -5.98 -17.24
CA LYS A 39 -41.26 -6.01 -17.84
C LYS A 39 -42.38 -5.74 -16.86
N ALA A 40 -42.16 -6.04 -15.58
CA ALA A 40 -43.13 -5.86 -14.52
C ALA A 40 -43.11 -4.46 -13.89
N SER A 41 -42.02 -3.70 -14.06
CA SER A 41 -41.86 -2.38 -13.45
C SER A 41 -42.75 -1.32 -14.12
N ASP A 42 -42.60 -1.03 -15.43
CA ASP A 42 -43.52 -0.12 -16.13
C ASP A 42 -43.44 -0.22 -17.67
N LYS A 43 -44.51 0.20 -18.36
CA LYS A 43 -44.45 0.59 -19.78
C LYS A 43 -43.63 1.87 -20.01
N SER A 44 -43.52 2.75 -19.02
CA SER A 44 -42.72 4.00 -19.14
C SER A 44 -41.25 3.73 -19.45
N LEU A 45 -40.65 2.66 -18.89
CA LEU A 45 -39.29 2.21 -19.20
C LEU A 45 -39.04 2.11 -20.71
N PHE A 46 -39.97 1.51 -21.47
CA PHE A 46 -39.78 1.33 -22.90
C PHE A 46 -39.90 2.63 -23.71
N ALA A 47 -40.59 3.64 -23.18
CA ALA A 47 -40.63 4.97 -23.78
C ALA A 47 -39.32 5.73 -23.48
N GLU A 48 -38.83 5.65 -22.24
CA GLU A 48 -37.66 6.38 -21.76
C GLU A 48 -36.33 5.78 -22.24
N ALA A 49 -36.22 4.45 -22.28
CA ALA A 49 -35.04 3.76 -22.81
C ALA A 49 -34.95 3.82 -24.36
N ARG A 50 -36.05 4.11 -25.07
CA ARG A 50 -36.10 4.06 -26.53
C ARG A 50 -35.10 5.01 -27.22
N PRO A 51 -34.95 6.30 -26.84
CA PRO A 51 -33.89 7.16 -27.36
C PRO A 51 -32.49 6.56 -27.17
N TRP A 52 -32.17 6.11 -25.95
CA TRP A 52 -30.87 5.53 -25.60
C TRP A 52 -30.59 4.18 -26.27
N MET A 53 -31.62 3.45 -26.70
CA MET A 53 -31.53 2.15 -27.38
C MET A 53 -31.76 2.20 -28.89
N THR A 54 -31.91 3.37 -29.50
CA THR A 54 -32.01 3.53 -30.96
C THR A 54 -30.64 3.84 -31.56
N LEU A 55 -30.24 3.19 -32.65
CA LEU A 55 -29.02 3.55 -33.40
C LEU A 55 -29.35 4.44 -34.61
N ASP A 56 -29.18 5.75 -34.45
CA ASP A 56 -29.45 6.80 -35.42
C ASP A 56 -28.24 7.07 -36.33
N THR A 57 -28.20 6.42 -37.49
CA THR A 57 -27.03 6.40 -38.40
C THR A 57 -27.37 6.88 -39.80
N ASP A 58 -26.48 7.69 -40.39
CA ASP A 58 -26.53 8.03 -41.81
C ASP A 58 -25.90 6.89 -42.64
N PRO A 59 -26.39 6.58 -43.85
CA PRO A 59 -25.69 5.69 -44.78
C PRO A 59 -24.20 6.03 -44.99
N MET A 60 -23.82 7.31 -44.95
CA MET A 60 -22.43 7.75 -45.06
C MET A 60 -21.57 7.32 -43.86
N ASP A 61 -22.10 7.34 -42.64
CA ASP A 61 -21.39 6.89 -41.43
C ASP A 61 -21.12 5.39 -41.49
N ARG A 62 -22.12 4.62 -41.95
CA ARG A 62 -22.01 3.18 -42.19
C ARG A 62 -21.00 2.86 -43.30
N ASN A 63 -20.90 3.70 -44.34
CA ASN A 63 -19.88 3.55 -45.38
C ASN A 63 -18.47 3.91 -44.87
N ALA A 64 -18.34 4.87 -43.95
CA ALA A 64 -17.04 5.33 -43.42
C ALA A 64 -16.46 4.37 -42.36
N LEU A 65 -17.29 3.92 -41.39
CA LEU A 65 -16.85 3.11 -40.26
C LEU A 65 -17.21 1.63 -40.36
N GLY A 66 -18.22 1.26 -41.16
CA GLY A 66 -18.67 -0.14 -41.30
C GLY A 66 -19.08 -0.77 -39.97
N GLU A 67 -18.54 -1.95 -39.69
CA GLU A 67 -18.74 -2.67 -38.41
C GLU A 67 -18.18 -1.93 -37.19
N LYS A 68 -17.29 -0.94 -37.37
CA LYS A 68 -16.72 -0.15 -36.27
C LYS A 68 -17.65 0.98 -35.78
N LEU A 69 -18.81 1.15 -36.41
CA LEU A 69 -19.83 2.13 -36.03
C LEU A 69 -20.66 1.63 -34.84
N VAL A 70 -20.03 1.56 -33.67
CA VAL A 70 -20.71 1.20 -32.42
C VAL A 70 -21.07 2.47 -31.67
N ALA A 71 -22.33 2.57 -31.24
CA ALA A 71 -22.75 3.58 -30.29
C ALA A 71 -22.89 2.95 -28.90
N TRP A 72 -22.63 3.75 -27.87
CA TRP A 72 -22.75 3.33 -26.48
C TRP A 72 -23.70 4.26 -25.75
N SER A 73 -24.42 3.76 -24.76
CA SER A 73 -25.21 4.62 -23.87
C SER A 73 -25.12 4.19 -22.42
N VAL A 74 -25.21 5.13 -21.50
CA VAL A 74 -25.32 4.88 -20.07
C VAL A 74 -26.39 5.81 -19.53
N PHE A 75 -27.39 5.29 -18.82
CA PHE A 75 -28.45 6.12 -18.24
C PHE A 75 -29.01 5.46 -16.98
N ASN A 76 -29.74 6.23 -16.18
CA ASN A 76 -30.34 5.77 -14.93
C ASN A 76 -31.86 5.73 -15.07
N TRP A 77 -32.53 4.70 -14.56
CA TRP A 77 -34.00 4.60 -14.52
C TRP A 77 -34.46 3.78 -13.31
N GLU A 78 -35.39 4.31 -12.51
CA GLU A 78 -35.92 3.70 -11.27
C GLU A 78 -34.87 3.04 -10.35
N GLY A 79 -33.70 3.68 -10.21
CA GLY A 79 -32.61 3.16 -9.39
C GLY A 79 -31.78 2.05 -10.04
N TYR A 80 -32.00 1.71 -11.30
CA TYR A 80 -31.10 0.88 -12.11
C TYR A 80 -30.16 1.76 -12.94
N LEU A 81 -28.89 1.36 -13.03
CA LEU A 81 -27.91 1.92 -13.95
C LEU A 81 -27.84 1.01 -15.18
N PHE A 82 -28.23 1.53 -16.34
CA PHE A 82 -28.19 0.86 -17.63
C PHE A 82 -26.89 1.19 -18.36
N VAL A 83 -26.25 0.18 -18.96
CA VAL A 83 -25.20 0.34 -19.97
C VAL A 83 -25.68 -0.35 -21.24
N VAL A 84 -25.63 0.34 -22.38
CA VAL A 84 -26.16 -0.09 -23.66
C VAL A 84 -25.04 -0.18 -24.70
N HIS A 85 -24.91 -1.34 -25.31
CA HIS A 85 -24.17 -1.53 -26.56
C HIS A 85 -25.14 -1.44 -27.74
N LEU A 86 -24.84 -0.63 -28.75
CA LEU A 86 -25.61 -0.53 -30.00
C LEU A 86 -24.68 -0.72 -31.20
N GLY A 87 -24.85 -1.83 -31.93
CA GLY A 87 -24.04 -2.14 -33.11
C GLY A 87 -24.87 -2.27 -34.38
N PRO A 88 -24.25 -2.14 -35.57
CA PRO A 88 -24.88 -2.58 -36.81
C PRO A 88 -25.16 -4.08 -36.73
N ALA A 89 -26.31 -4.49 -37.27
CA ALA A 89 -26.62 -5.89 -37.51
C ALA A 89 -26.48 -6.20 -39.01
N GLU A 90 -26.39 -7.48 -39.36
CA GLU A 90 -26.38 -7.91 -40.77
C GLU A 90 -27.57 -7.34 -41.55
N ASN A 91 -27.42 -7.15 -42.86
CA ASN A 91 -28.47 -6.62 -43.72
C ASN A 91 -29.72 -7.53 -43.68
N TYR A 92 -30.83 -6.99 -43.19
CA TYR A 92 -32.13 -7.69 -43.14
C TYR A 92 -33.08 -7.09 -44.19
N ASP A 93 -33.69 -7.93 -45.02
CA ASP A 93 -34.45 -7.49 -46.21
C ASP A 93 -33.71 -6.43 -47.07
N LYS A 94 -32.40 -6.65 -47.28
CA LYS A 94 -31.48 -5.73 -47.99
C LYS A 94 -31.34 -4.33 -47.36
N ARG A 95 -31.80 -4.14 -46.12
CA ARG A 95 -31.70 -2.87 -45.37
C ARG A 95 -30.70 -3.02 -44.22
N PRO A 96 -29.90 -1.98 -43.94
CA PRO A 96 -28.93 -2.03 -42.86
C PRO A 96 -29.64 -1.91 -41.50
N ALA A 97 -29.69 -3.03 -40.78
CA ALA A 97 -30.31 -3.15 -39.46
C ALA A 97 -29.35 -2.72 -38.33
N TYR A 98 -29.85 -2.67 -37.11
CA TYR A 98 -29.05 -2.53 -35.90
C TYR A 98 -29.57 -3.48 -34.82
N PHE A 99 -28.73 -3.73 -33.82
CA PHE A 99 -29.06 -4.49 -32.63
C PHE A 99 -28.57 -3.70 -31.43
N SER A 100 -29.39 -3.58 -30.38
CA SER A 100 -28.97 -2.97 -29.12
C SER A 100 -29.32 -3.84 -27.93
N HIS A 101 -28.39 -3.92 -26.99
CA HIS A 101 -28.55 -4.65 -25.75
C HIS A 101 -28.10 -3.76 -24.60
N ALA A 102 -29.03 -3.51 -23.69
CA ALA A 102 -28.82 -2.83 -22.43
C ALA A 102 -28.71 -3.87 -21.30
N ARG A 103 -27.69 -3.73 -20.46
CA ARG A 103 -27.61 -4.39 -19.15
C ARG A 103 -27.93 -3.39 -18.06
N ALA A 104 -28.78 -3.79 -17.13
CA ALA A 104 -29.19 -2.99 -15.98
C ALA A 104 -28.70 -3.64 -14.69
N TRP A 105 -28.09 -2.84 -13.81
CA TRP A 105 -27.72 -3.25 -12.45
C TRP A 105 -28.42 -2.36 -11.44
N GLU A 106 -28.93 -2.95 -10.35
CA GLU A 106 -29.58 -2.18 -9.30
C GLU A 106 -28.56 -1.34 -8.53
N SER A 107 -28.80 -0.03 -8.39
CA SER A 107 -27.84 0.95 -7.85
C SER A 107 -27.36 0.66 -6.43
N LYS A 108 -28.08 -0.17 -5.67
CA LYS A 108 -27.68 -0.62 -4.32
C LYS A 108 -26.61 -1.72 -4.37
N ASP A 109 -26.66 -2.59 -5.39
CA ASP A 109 -25.74 -3.73 -5.58
C ASP A 109 -24.42 -3.31 -6.22
N CYS A 110 -24.38 -2.11 -6.83
CA CYS A 110 -23.19 -1.47 -7.39
C CYS A 110 -22.22 -0.95 -6.29
N THR A 111 -21.67 -1.85 -5.47
CA THR A 111 -20.71 -1.55 -4.40
C THR A 111 -19.29 -1.98 -4.76
N THR A 112 -18.28 -1.37 -4.13
CA THR A 112 -16.87 -1.72 -4.30
C THR A 112 -16.65 -3.24 -4.13
N PRO A 113 -15.92 -3.93 -5.03
CA PRO A 113 -15.10 -3.39 -6.13
C PRO A 113 -15.82 -3.26 -7.50
N PHE A 114 -17.16 -3.28 -7.55
CA PHE A 114 -17.93 -3.26 -8.79
C PHE A 114 -18.42 -1.86 -9.22
N ASP A 115 -18.35 -1.61 -10.53
CA ASP A 115 -18.91 -0.45 -11.20
C ASP A 115 -19.43 -0.87 -12.60
N PRO A 116 -20.75 -0.75 -12.88
CA PRO A 116 -21.30 -1.04 -14.20
C PRO A 116 -20.69 -0.23 -15.34
N THR A 117 -20.25 1.00 -15.09
CA THR A 117 -19.75 1.90 -16.14
C THR A 117 -18.48 1.37 -16.81
N LEU A 118 -17.77 0.41 -16.19
CA LEU A 118 -16.70 -0.35 -16.83
C LEU A 118 -17.14 -1.15 -18.06
N TYR A 119 -18.43 -1.49 -18.21
CA TYR A 119 -18.94 -2.18 -19.40
C TYR A 119 -19.09 -1.27 -20.62
N PHE A 120 -19.02 0.06 -20.45
CA PHE A 120 -18.93 0.98 -21.58
C PHE A 120 -17.65 0.68 -22.37
N GLY A 121 -17.76 0.49 -23.70
CA GLY A 121 -16.63 0.08 -24.55
C GLY A 121 -16.28 -1.42 -24.51
N PHE A 122 -16.96 -2.24 -23.70
CA PHE A 122 -16.63 -3.67 -23.52
C PHE A 122 -17.67 -4.59 -24.17
N THR A 123 -17.54 -4.78 -25.48
CA THR A 123 -18.50 -5.51 -26.34
C THR A 123 -18.70 -6.97 -25.93
N GLU A 124 -17.69 -7.63 -25.39
CA GLU A 124 -17.74 -9.02 -24.90
C GLU A 124 -18.71 -9.22 -23.73
N GLY A 125 -19.04 -8.15 -23.00
CA GLY A 125 -20.06 -8.18 -21.97
C GLY A 125 -21.49 -8.35 -22.51
N PHE A 126 -21.71 -8.07 -23.81
CA PHE A 126 -23.04 -7.96 -24.40
C PHE A 126 -23.33 -9.09 -25.38
N GLU A 127 -24.58 -9.54 -25.36
CA GLU A 127 -25.11 -10.46 -26.36
C GLU A 127 -24.94 -9.90 -27.78
N ARG A 128 -24.76 -10.81 -28.75
CA ARG A 128 -24.61 -10.51 -30.17
C ARG A 128 -25.96 -10.64 -30.88
N PRO A 129 -26.13 -10.04 -32.08
CA PRO A 129 -27.35 -10.23 -32.86
C PRO A 129 -27.62 -11.73 -33.12
N TRP A 130 -28.85 -12.18 -32.86
CA TRP A 130 -29.35 -13.48 -33.30
C TRP A 130 -30.46 -13.29 -34.34
N ARG A 131 -30.69 -14.30 -35.18
CA ARG A 131 -31.73 -14.28 -36.22
C ARG A 131 -33.03 -14.93 -35.75
N LEU A 132 -32.95 -15.89 -34.82
CA LEU A 132 -34.09 -16.64 -34.28
C LEU A 132 -34.09 -16.65 -32.74
N PRO A 133 -35.23 -16.60 -32.05
CA PRO A 133 -35.30 -16.70 -30.59
C PRO A 133 -34.67 -17.97 -30.00
N SER A 134 -34.58 -19.05 -30.78
CA SER A 134 -33.92 -20.31 -30.42
C SER A 134 -32.39 -20.26 -30.47
N GLU A 135 -31.82 -19.24 -31.11
CA GLU A 135 -30.37 -18.96 -31.13
C GLU A 135 -29.94 -18.11 -29.93
N TRP A 136 -30.88 -17.47 -29.22
CA TRP A 136 -30.59 -16.70 -28.02
C TRP A 136 -29.93 -17.58 -26.95
N ARG A 137 -28.77 -17.14 -26.48
CA ARG A 137 -28.04 -17.75 -25.37
C ARG A 137 -27.65 -16.65 -24.41
N PRO A 138 -28.21 -16.61 -23.19
CA PRO A 138 -27.79 -15.63 -22.20
C PRO A 138 -26.31 -15.83 -21.88
N LEU A 139 -25.57 -14.72 -21.81
CA LEU A 139 -24.18 -14.72 -21.37
C LEU A 139 -24.10 -14.91 -19.85
N ASP A 140 -23.86 -16.14 -19.41
CA ASP A 140 -23.67 -16.50 -18.00
C ASP A 140 -22.50 -17.49 -17.85
N PRO A 141 -21.43 -17.16 -17.08
CA PRO A 141 -21.19 -15.88 -16.42
C PRO A 141 -20.86 -14.75 -17.42
N ILE A 142 -21.27 -13.53 -17.08
CA ILE A 142 -20.90 -12.33 -17.83
C ILE A 142 -19.37 -12.13 -17.70
N PRO A 143 -18.63 -11.90 -18.80
CA PRO A 143 -17.20 -11.61 -18.73
C PRO A 143 -16.92 -10.37 -17.88
N VAL A 144 -15.84 -10.43 -17.08
CA VAL A 144 -15.34 -9.27 -16.33
C VAL A 144 -14.65 -8.32 -17.32
N PRO A 145 -15.03 -7.04 -17.41
CA PRO A 145 -14.36 -6.09 -18.28
C PRO A 145 -12.89 -5.92 -17.89
N GLU A 146 -12.02 -5.78 -18.90
CA GLU A 146 -10.61 -5.45 -18.66
C GLU A 146 -10.48 -4.11 -17.93
N ARG A 147 -9.38 -3.97 -17.18
CA ARG A 147 -9.03 -2.72 -16.49
C ARG A 147 -8.91 -1.59 -17.51
N LEU A 148 -9.07 -0.35 -17.05
CA LEU A 148 -8.84 0.82 -17.90
C LEU A 148 -7.38 0.83 -18.40
N ASP A 149 -7.18 1.07 -19.69
CA ASP A 149 -5.84 1.12 -20.27
C ASP A 149 -5.12 2.38 -19.78
N LYS A 150 -4.30 2.19 -18.73
CA LYS A 150 -3.46 3.24 -18.15
C LYS A 150 -2.61 3.92 -19.22
N LYS A 151 -2.08 3.18 -20.20
CA LYS A 151 -1.16 3.73 -21.21
C LYS A 151 -1.89 4.72 -22.12
N ILE A 152 -3.07 4.38 -22.62
CA ILE A 152 -3.88 5.29 -23.45
C ILE A 152 -4.22 6.57 -22.66
N ILE A 153 -4.57 6.42 -21.37
CA ILE A 153 -4.91 7.55 -20.49
C ILE A 153 -3.68 8.44 -20.24
N GLU A 154 -2.50 7.85 -20.03
CA GLU A 154 -1.23 8.53 -19.78
C GLU A 154 -0.72 9.27 -21.02
N GLU A 155 -0.78 8.65 -22.20
CA GLU A 155 -0.41 9.26 -23.50
C GLU A 155 -1.34 10.42 -23.88
N ASN A 156 -2.56 10.48 -23.36
CA ASN A 156 -3.58 11.48 -23.69
C ASN A 156 -4.02 12.34 -22.47
N LYS A 157 -3.09 12.60 -21.54
CA LYS A 157 -3.28 13.37 -20.29
C LYS A 157 -4.26 14.55 -20.41
N GLU A 158 -4.02 15.44 -21.35
CA GLU A 158 -4.75 16.72 -21.44
C GLU A 158 -6.24 16.50 -21.75
N ILE A 159 -6.53 15.60 -22.70
CA ILE A 159 -7.89 15.23 -23.07
C ILE A 159 -8.56 14.48 -21.92
N ALA A 160 -7.84 13.54 -21.27
CA ALA A 160 -8.36 12.78 -20.12
C ALA A 160 -8.81 13.68 -18.96
N VAL A 161 -7.98 14.67 -18.58
CA VAL A 161 -8.28 15.62 -17.51
C VAL A 161 -9.40 16.58 -17.93
N LYS A 162 -9.36 17.14 -19.14
CA LYS A 162 -10.42 18.07 -19.61
C LYS A 162 -11.78 17.40 -19.74
N LEU A 163 -11.83 16.15 -20.24
CA LEU A 163 -13.08 15.40 -20.39
C LEU A 163 -13.72 15.09 -19.04
N LEU A 164 -12.93 14.62 -18.05
CA LEU A 164 -13.41 14.39 -16.69
C LEU A 164 -13.84 15.69 -16.00
N ALA A 165 -13.11 16.80 -16.21
CA ALA A 165 -13.49 18.12 -15.70
C ALA A 165 -14.81 18.62 -16.31
N ALA A 166 -15.00 18.42 -17.61
CA ALA A 166 -16.25 18.77 -18.31
C ALA A 166 -17.43 17.94 -17.80
N PHE A 167 -17.24 16.63 -17.59
CA PHE A 167 -18.28 15.75 -17.02
C PHE A 167 -18.68 16.18 -15.61
N LYS A 168 -17.70 16.44 -14.73
CA LYS A 168 -17.97 16.92 -13.36
C LYS A 168 -18.61 18.32 -13.36
N THR A 169 -18.22 19.21 -14.29
CA THR A 169 -18.85 20.54 -14.46
C THR A 169 -20.30 20.43 -14.90
N ALA A 170 -20.61 19.55 -15.85
CA ALA A 170 -21.97 19.29 -16.32
C ALA A 170 -22.88 18.87 -15.14
N VAL A 171 -22.39 17.99 -14.25
CA VAL A 171 -23.11 17.58 -13.03
C VAL A 171 -23.25 18.73 -12.03
N ILE A 172 -22.18 19.47 -11.73
CA ILE A 172 -22.24 20.60 -10.78
C ILE A 172 -23.23 21.68 -11.26
N THR A 173 -23.22 22.00 -12.55
CA THR A 173 -24.02 23.08 -13.14
C THR A 173 -25.42 22.63 -13.57
N GLN A 174 -25.69 21.31 -13.58
CA GLN A 174 -26.89 20.69 -14.14
C GLN A 174 -27.17 21.12 -15.60
N ARG A 175 -26.10 21.32 -16.38
CA ARG A 175 -26.15 21.67 -17.81
C ARG A 175 -25.70 20.50 -18.67
N SER A 176 -26.35 20.31 -19.81
CA SER A 176 -25.97 19.23 -20.73
C SER A 176 -24.66 19.56 -21.46
N LEU A 177 -23.94 18.52 -21.88
CA LEU A 177 -22.66 18.62 -22.56
C LEU A 177 -22.75 17.95 -23.94
N ALA A 178 -22.44 18.68 -25.00
CA ALA A 178 -22.31 18.13 -26.34
C ALA A 178 -20.84 18.19 -26.80
N ILE A 179 -20.33 17.08 -27.32
CA ILE A 179 -18.97 16.97 -27.83
C ILE A 179 -19.06 16.71 -29.33
N ALA A 180 -18.62 17.69 -30.11
CA ALA A 180 -18.54 17.66 -31.56
C ALA A 180 -17.25 16.95 -31.98
N VAL A 181 -17.38 15.81 -32.65
CA VAL A 181 -16.26 14.93 -33.00
C VAL A 181 -16.33 14.56 -34.49
N PRO A 182 -15.20 14.46 -35.21
CA PRO A 182 -15.14 13.80 -36.51
C PRO A 182 -15.68 12.37 -36.45
N VAL A 183 -16.37 11.91 -37.50
CA VAL A 183 -16.97 10.55 -37.52
C VAL A 183 -15.90 9.47 -37.39
N GLU A 184 -14.74 9.72 -37.98
CA GLU A 184 -13.57 8.86 -38.03
C GLU A 184 -12.94 8.62 -36.64
N GLU A 185 -13.12 9.55 -35.70
CA GLU A 185 -12.60 9.47 -34.32
C GLU A 185 -13.58 8.78 -33.37
N MET A 186 -14.87 8.69 -33.71
CA MET A 186 -15.90 7.93 -32.98
C MET A 186 -15.89 6.42 -33.31
N VAL A 187 -14.71 5.89 -33.61
CA VAL A 187 -14.49 4.48 -33.93
C VAL A 187 -14.50 3.61 -32.66
N HIS A 188 -15.17 2.46 -32.70
CA HIS A 188 -15.15 1.49 -31.59
C HIS A 188 -13.72 1.07 -31.24
N GLY A 189 -13.39 1.00 -29.93
CA GLY A 189 -12.04 0.74 -29.43
C GLY A 189 -11.07 1.90 -29.64
N GLY A 190 -11.57 3.07 -30.03
CA GLY A 190 -10.76 4.28 -30.22
C GLY A 190 -10.29 4.93 -28.92
N VAL A 191 -9.35 5.87 -29.04
CA VAL A 191 -8.82 6.65 -27.92
C VAL A 191 -9.94 7.40 -27.20
N LEU A 192 -10.84 8.07 -27.94
CA LEU A 192 -11.91 8.87 -27.33
C LEU A 192 -12.94 8.00 -26.58
N GLU A 193 -13.26 6.80 -27.08
CA GLU A 193 -14.10 5.82 -26.36
C GLU A 193 -13.42 5.40 -25.04
N SER A 194 -12.12 5.12 -25.06
CA SER A 194 -11.32 4.75 -23.89
C SER A 194 -11.22 5.88 -22.85
N LEU A 195 -11.04 7.13 -23.29
CA LEU A 195 -11.02 8.30 -22.41
C LEU A 195 -12.40 8.62 -21.84
N THR A 196 -13.47 8.40 -22.61
CA THR A 196 -14.86 8.52 -22.15
C THR A 196 -15.16 7.49 -21.06
N ARG A 197 -14.72 6.24 -21.26
CA ARG A 197 -14.79 5.17 -20.25
C ARG A 197 -14.06 5.56 -18.97
N PHE A 198 -12.84 6.11 -19.07
CA PHE A 198 -12.12 6.64 -17.91
C PHE A 198 -12.88 7.76 -17.21
N ALA A 199 -13.32 8.80 -17.94
CA ALA A 199 -14.03 9.93 -17.36
C ALA A 199 -15.32 9.50 -16.64
N LEU A 200 -16.09 8.59 -17.23
CA LEU A 200 -17.31 8.06 -16.65
C LEU A 200 -17.03 7.24 -15.37
N VAL A 201 -16.06 6.31 -15.41
CA VAL A 201 -15.65 5.50 -14.25
C VAL A 201 -15.01 6.36 -13.15
N ALA A 202 -14.38 7.47 -13.51
CA ALA A 202 -13.73 8.41 -12.59
C ALA A 202 -14.69 9.40 -11.92
N LEU A 203 -15.95 9.49 -12.30
CA LEU A 203 -16.95 10.29 -11.59
C LEU A 203 -17.30 9.67 -10.21
N PRO A 204 -17.60 10.48 -9.18
CA PRO A 204 -18.19 9.99 -7.92
C PRO A 204 -19.47 9.18 -8.15
N ARG A 205 -19.75 8.21 -7.27
CA ARG A 205 -20.93 7.33 -7.41
C ARG A 205 -22.26 8.08 -7.52
N GLU A 206 -22.43 9.15 -6.76
CA GLU A 206 -23.66 9.97 -6.76
C GLU A 206 -23.77 10.87 -8.00
N ASP A 207 -22.63 11.23 -8.61
CA ASP A 207 -22.59 11.99 -9.87
C ASP A 207 -22.97 11.08 -11.05
N LYS A 208 -22.48 9.82 -11.07
CA LYS A 208 -22.86 8.80 -12.07
C LYS A 208 -24.37 8.53 -12.14
N ARG A 209 -25.09 8.69 -11.02
CA ARG A 209 -26.55 8.54 -10.95
C ARG A 209 -27.31 9.69 -11.61
N GLN A 210 -26.67 10.84 -11.78
CA GLN A 210 -27.24 12.05 -12.38
C GLN A 210 -26.87 12.19 -13.86
N VAL A 211 -25.88 11.43 -14.36
CA VAL A 211 -25.44 11.49 -15.75
C VAL A 211 -26.22 10.49 -16.60
N ALA A 212 -26.63 10.94 -17.79
CA ALA A 212 -26.95 10.07 -18.91
C ALA A 212 -26.01 10.41 -20.07
N LEU A 213 -25.35 9.40 -20.65
CA LEU A 213 -24.30 9.55 -21.64
C LEU A 213 -24.65 8.79 -22.92
N ARG A 214 -24.41 9.42 -24.07
CA ARG A 214 -24.48 8.82 -25.40
C ARG A 214 -23.16 9.02 -26.15
N PHE A 215 -22.48 7.95 -26.49
CA PHE A 215 -21.37 7.98 -27.45
C PHE A 215 -21.91 7.66 -28.84
N TYR A 216 -21.68 8.59 -29.79
CA TYR A 216 -22.25 8.63 -31.15
C TYR A 216 -23.79 8.82 -31.20
N THR A 217 -24.24 9.92 -31.80
CA THR A 217 -25.64 10.18 -32.21
C THR A 217 -25.68 11.23 -33.32
N ARG A 218 -26.62 11.11 -34.25
CA ARG A 218 -26.96 12.11 -35.28
C ARG A 218 -28.10 13.04 -34.86
N GLN A 219 -28.77 12.78 -33.73
CA GLN A 219 -29.90 13.55 -33.19
C GLN A 219 -29.66 13.98 -31.72
N PRO A 220 -28.53 14.67 -31.42
CA PRO A 220 -28.14 14.98 -30.06
C PRO A 220 -29.16 15.88 -29.32
N GLU A 221 -29.93 16.70 -30.05
CA GLU A 221 -31.01 17.52 -29.49
C GLU A 221 -32.09 16.69 -28.79
N ARG A 222 -32.49 15.55 -29.37
CA ARG A 222 -33.54 14.69 -28.80
C ARG A 222 -33.14 14.01 -27.49
N LEU A 223 -31.84 13.82 -27.29
CA LEU A 223 -31.27 13.25 -26.07
C LEU A 223 -31.05 14.33 -25.01
N ILE A 224 -30.57 15.52 -25.41
CA ILE A 224 -30.41 16.67 -24.50
C ILE A 224 -31.74 17.16 -23.93
N GLU A 225 -32.82 17.09 -24.72
CA GLU A 225 -34.17 17.45 -24.28
C GLU A 225 -34.81 16.41 -23.31
N GLN A 226 -34.17 15.27 -23.03
CA GLN A 226 -34.69 14.31 -22.04
C GLN A 226 -34.61 14.87 -20.62
N PRO A 227 -35.72 14.92 -19.86
CA PRO A 227 -35.72 15.42 -18.49
C PRO A 227 -35.07 14.44 -17.50
N GLY A 228 -34.58 14.97 -16.38
CA GLY A 228 -34.21 14.17 -15.19
C GLY A 228 -32.72 13.87 -15.02
N ALA A 229 -31.93 13.85 -16.09
CA ALA A 229 -30.50 13.61 -16.05
C ALA A 229 -29.69 14.70 -16.78
N VAL A 230 -28.42 14.84 -16.41
CA VAL A 230 -27.42 15.64 -17.13
C VAL A 230 -26.99 14.84 -18.35
N ASN A 231 -27.42 15.29 -19.53
CA ASN A 231 -27.19 14.60 -20.78
C ASN A 231 -25.81 14.96 -21.35
N ILE A 232 -24.98 13.94 -21.60
CA ILE A 232 -23.65 14.06 -22.20
C ILE A 232 -23.66 13.32 -23.54
N VAL A 233 -23.50 14.03 -24.66
CA VAL A 233 -23.64 13.45 -26.01
C VAL A 233 -22.40 13.69 -26.86
N PHE A 234 -21.87 12.64 -27.48
CA PHE A 234 -20.84 12.72 -28.51
C PHE A 234 -21.52 12.56 -29.87
N ALA A 235 -21.32 13.52 -30.76
CA ALA A 235 -22.03 13.58 -32.04
C ALA A 235 -21.12 14.13 -33.16
N PRO A 236 -21.40 13.77 -34.44
CA PRO A 236 -20.70 14.35 -35.58
C PRO A 236 -20.82 15.87 -35.56
N GLU A 237 -19.73 16.60 -35.89
CA GLU A 237 -19.68 18.07 -35.81
C GLU A 237 -20.90 18.76 -36.44
N ALA A 238 -21.33 18.29 -37.61
CA ALA A 238 -22.50 18.79 -38.33
C ALA A 238 -23.84 18.60 -37.59
N ALA A 239 -23.97 17.57 -36.74
CA ALA A 239 -25.16 17.31 -35.94
C ALA A 239 -25.25 18.20 -34.69
N VAL A 240 -24.14 18.78 -34.24
CA VAL A 240 -24.08 19.63 -33.04
C VAL A 240 -24.44 21.10 -33.35
N VAL A 241 -24.45 21.50 -34.62
CA VAL A 241 -24.75 22.88 -35.06
C VAL A 241 -26.03 23.49 -34.46
N PRO A 242 -27.17 22.78 -34.29
CA PRO A 242 -28.36 23.33 -33.64
C PRO A 242 -28.13 23.71 -32.17
N LEU A 243 -27.26 22.98 -31.47
CA LEU A 243 -27.01 23.11 -30.03
C LEU A 243 -26.12 24.30 -29.69
N LEU A 244 -25.32 24.80 -30.64
CA LEU A 244 -24.44 25.97 -30.44
C LEU A 244 -25.17 27.22 -29.94
N LYS A 245 -26.49 27.31 -30.17
CA LYS A 245 -27.36 28.42 -29.76
C LYS A 245 -28.13 28.15 -28.47
N ASN A 246 -28.04 26.96 -27.88
CA ASN A 246 -28.77 26.59 -26.67
C ASN A 246 -27.95 26.99 -25.42
N PRO A 247 -28.38 27.97 -24.61
CA PRO A 247 -27.63 28.42 -23.44
C PRO A 247 -27.55 27.38 -22.30
N HIS A 248 -28.35 26.31 -22.37
CA HIS A 248 -28.35 25.22 -21.39
C HIS A 248 -27.40 24.06 -21.78
N VAL A 249 -26.66 24.21 -22.88
CA VAL A 249 -25.72 23.20 -23.39
C VAL A 249 -24.33 23.82 -23.51
N THR A 250 -23.34 23.23 -22.87
CA THR A 250 -21.93 23.50 -23.20
C THR A 250 -21.54 22.61 -24.38
N VAL A 251 -20.91 23.20 -25.39
CA VAL A 251 -20.46 22.51 -26.60
C VAL A 251 -18.94 22.55 -26.69
N MET A 252 -18.31 21.39 -26.85
CA MET A 252 -16.85 21.23 -26.95
C MET A 252 -16.46 20.48 -28.24
N ASP A 253 -15.22 20.64 -28.72
CA ASP A 253 -14.66 19.84 -29.82
C ASP A 253 -14.03 18.52 -29.31
N GLY A 254 -13.60 17.65 -30.23
CA GLY A 254 -12.89 16.39 -29.91
C GLY A 254 -11.57 16.58 -29.14
N ASN A 255 -10.98 17.78 -29.18
CA ASN A 255 -9.79 18.17 -28.41
C ASN A 255 -10.14 18.81 -27.04
N MET A 256 -11.41 18.74 -26.63
CA MET A 256 -11.95 19.34 -25.41
C MET A 256 -11.74 20.86 -25.31
N ARG A 257 -11.82 21.57 -26.44
CA ARG A 257 -11.90 23.03 -26.50
C ARG A 257 -13.36 23.46 -26.54
N ILE A 258 -13.72 24.51 -25.82
CA ILE A 258 -15.10 25.02 -25.80
C ILE A 258 -15.40 25.74 -27.12
N ILE A 259 -16.47 25.33 -27.80
CA ILE A 259 -17.03 25.99 -28.99
C ILE A 259 -18.14 26.96 -28.55
N SER A 260 -18.97 26.57 -27.58
CA SER A 260 -20.06 27.39 -27.01
C SER A 260 -20.32 27.01 -25.55
N GLY A 261 -20.84 27.93 -24.75
CA GLY A 261 -21.10 27.73 -23.32
C GLY A 261 -19.99 28.21 -22.39
N GLU A 262 -20.08 27.82 -21.12
CA GLU A 262 -19.14 28.19 -20.06
C GLU A 262 -17.96 27.19 -19.97
N PRO A 263 -16.76 27.64 -19.54
CA PRO A 263 -15.63 26.75 -19.33
C PRO A 263 -15.87 25.77 -18.17
N PRO A 264 -15.12 24.64 -18.12
CA PRO A 264 -15.09 23.77 -16.95
C PRO A 264 -14.78 24.55 -15.67
N ASP A 265 -15.49 24.19 -14.60
CA ASP A 265 -15.32 24.80 -13.29
C ASP A 265 -13.92 24.48 -12.69
N ASP A 266 -13.32 25.44 -11.98
CA ASP A 266 -11.97 25.31 -11.40
C ASP A 266 -11.87 24.14 -10.41
N LEU A 267 -12.94 23.88 -9.64
CA LEU A 267 -13.00 22.79 -8.68
C LEU A 267 -13.16 21.44 -9.40
N ALA A 268 -13.98 21.39 -10.46
CA ALA A 268 -14.07 20.25 -11.36
C ALA A 268 -12.73 19.93 -12.05
N HIS A 269 -11.95 20.95 -12.43
CA HIS A 269 -10.62 20.76 -13.01
C HIS A 269 -9.61 20.23 -11.98
N ARG A 270 -9.58 20.78 -10.76
CA ARG A 270 -8.75 20.28 -9.65
C ARG A 270 -9.11 18.85 -9.26
N TYR A 271 -10.41 18.52 -9.27
CA TYR A 271 -10.88 17.15 -9.10
C TYR A 271 -10.30 16.23 -10.19
N ALA A 272 -10.51 16.58 -11.46
CA ALA A 272 -10.07 15.75 -12.59
C ALA A 272 -8.56 15.52 -12.62
N GLU A 273 -7.75 16.56 -12.40
CA GLU A 273 -6.30 16.43 -12.33
C GLU A 273 -5.87 15.60 -11.11
N GLY A 274 -6.51 15.81 -9.95
CA GLY A 274 -6.28 15.02 -8.76
C GLY A 274 -6.56 13.52 -8.98
N VAL A 275 -7.70 13.18 -9.59
CA VAL A 275 -8.04 11.78 -9.90
C VAL A 275 -7.04 11.19 -10.89
N TYR A 276 -6.74 11.90 -11.99
CA TYR A 276 -5.75 11.46 -12.97
C TYR A 276 -4.38 11.12 -12.33
N ARG A 277 -3.84 12.04 -11.52
CA ARG A 277 -2.54 11.87 -10.86
C ARG A 277 -2.50 10.69 -9.90
N ASN A 278 -3.60 10.40 -9.20
CA ASN A 278 -3.67 9.23 -8.29
C ASN A 278 -3.97 7.93 -9.07
N PHE A 279 -4.79 7.97 -10.12
CA PHE A 279 -5.09 6.83 -11.01
C PHE A 279 -3.82 6.26 -11.66
N LEU A 280 -2.90 7.10 -12.15
CA LEU A 280 -1.63 6.60 -12.73
C LEU A 280 -0.77 5.82 -11.72
N ARG A 281 -0.90 6.11 -10.42
CA ARG A 281 -0.19 5.41 -9.35
C ARG A 281 -0.93 4.16 -8.87
N LEU A 282 -2.25 4.27 -8.74
CA LEU A 282 -3.14 3.31 -8.10
C LEU A 282 -4.40 3.12 -8.97
N PRO A 283 -4.28 2.49 -10.16
CA PRO A 283 -5.39 2.40 -11.12
C PRO A 283 -6.53 1.51 -10.63
N ASP A 284 -6.19 0.46 -9.87
CA ASP A 284 -7.14 -0.53 -9.36
C ASP A 284 -8.10 0.06 -8.31
N SER A 285 -7.66 1.11 -7.62
CA SER A 285 -8.38 1.73 -6.51
C SER A 285 -9.40 2.79 -6.97
N LEU A 286 -9.51 3.08 -8.27
CA LEU A 286 -10.40 4.12 -8.81
C LEU A 286 -11.88 3.89 -8.45
N ILE A 287 -12.33 2.63 -8.48
CA ILE A 287 -13.71 2.25 -8.12
C ILE A 287 -13.93 2.39 -6.61
N ALA A 288 -12.94 1.99 -5.81
CA ALA A 288 -12.99 2.15 -4.36
C ALA A 288 -13.06 3.63 -3.99
N PHE A 289 -12.21 4.46 -4.61
CA PHE A 289 -12.18 5.90 -4.46
C PHE A 289 -13.51 6.56 -4.86
N THR A 290 -14.05 6.29 -6.05
CA THR A 290 -15.28 6.98 -6.49
C THR A 290 -16.53 6.60 -5.69
N ASN A 291 -16.56 5.38 -5.15
CA ASN A 291 -17.56 4.97 -4.17
C ASN A 291 -17.37 5.66 -2.81
N HIS A 292 -16.13 5.75 -2.31
CA HIS A 292 -15.83 6.35 -1.01
C HIS A 292 -15.99 7.88 -1.01
N PHE A 293 -15.55 8.57 -2.07
CA PHE A 293 -15.65 10.02 -2.23
C PHE A 293 -17.10 10.53 -2.16
N GLY A 294 -18.05 9.74 -2.67
CA GLY A 294 -19.49 10.03 -2.59
C GLY A 294 -20.08 9.89 -1.18
N GLN A 295 -19.44 9.10 -0.30
CA GLN A 295 -19.90 8.89 1.09
C GLN A 295 -19.39 9.96 2.07
N ILE A 296 -18.32 10.68 1.70
CA ILE A 296 -17.68 11.67 2.57
C ILE A 296 -18.56 12.92 2.67
N ASN A 297 -18.94 13.28 3.90
CA ASN A 297 -19.69 14.50 4.18
C ASN A 297 -18.74 15.65 4.54
N LEU A 298 -18.15 16.24 3.51
CA LEU A 298 -17.31 17.43 3.55
C LEU A 298 -17.71 18.37 2.41
N ASP A 299 -17.40 19.65 2.55
CA ASP A 299 -17.51 20.61 1.44
C ASP A 299 -16.64 20.17 0.25
N GLU A 300 -17.11 20.37 -0.98
CA GLU A 300 -16.42 19.89 -2.19
C GLU A 300 -15.03 20.56 -2.37
N GLN A 301 -14.82 21.80 -1.89
CA GLN A 301 -13.48 22.43 -1.89
C GLN A 301 -12.51 21.68 -0.98
N ILE A 302 -12.99 21.28 0.21
CA ILE A 302 -12.21 20.49 1.17
C ILE A 302 -11.95 19.09 0.61
N LYS A 303 -12.95 18.45 -0.02
CA LYS A 303 -12.75 17.14 -0.69
C LYS A 303 -11.71 17.20 -1.80
N ALA A 304 -11.74 18.24 -2.65
CA ALA A 304 -10.76 18.40 -3.72
C ALA A 304 -9.34 18.65 -3.16
N ALA A 305 -9.21 19.46 -2.10
CA ALA A 305 -7.94 19.67 -1.41
C ALA A 305 -7.39 18.38 -0.76
N LEU A 306 -8.28 17.53 -0.24
CA LEU A 306 -7.95 16.25 0.39
C LEU A 306 -7.99 15.05 -0.60
N LEU A 307 -8.13 15.27 -1.90
CA LEU A 307 -8.45 14.22 -2.88
C LEU A 307 -7.43 13.07 -2.86
N SER A 308 -6.13 13.38 -2.80
CA SER A 308 -5.11 12.33 -2.69
C SER A 308 -5.25 11.52 -1.39
N VAL A 309 -5.62 12.16 -0.27
CA VAL A 309 -5.86 11.47 0.99
C VAL A 309 -7.05 10.54 0.88
N ILE A 310 -8.15 11.01 0.29
CA ILE A 310 -9.37 10.22 0.07
C ILE A 310 -9.07 9.02 -0.85
N TYR A 311 -8.26 9.21 -1.90
CA TYR A 311 -7.87 8.15 -2.83
C TYR A 311 -6.99 7.08 -2.16
N ASN A 312 -5.94 7.50 -1.43
CA ASN A 312 -5.05 6.56 -0.72
C ASN A 312 -5.75 5.90 0.48
N LEU A 313 -6.74 6.55 1.10
CA LEU A 313 -7.58 5.97 2.14
C LEU A 313 -8.54 4.91 1.58
N ALA A 314 -9.20 5.21 0.46
CA ALA A 314 -10.08 4.25 -0.22
C ALA A 314 -9.32 3.01 -0.71
N ASP A 315 -8.09 3.19 -1.21
CA ASP A 315 -7.18 2.09 -1.50
C ASP A 315 -6.89 1.27 -0.24
N ALA A 316 -6.38 1.90 0.81
CA ALA A 316 -6.01 1.24 2.05
C ALA A 316 -7.17 0.47 2.72
N ILE A 317 -8.39 1.02 2.73
CA ILE A 317 -9.58 0.34 3.29
C ILE A 317 -9.88 -0.99 2.59
N HIS A 318 -9.58 -1.10 1.29
CA HIS A 318 -9.87 -2.28 0.48
C HIS A 318 -8.65 -3.15 0.15
N ALA A 319 -7.44 -2.66 0.42
CA ALA A 319 -6.17 -3.36 0.24
C ALA A 319 -5.80 -4.23 1.46
N GLY A 320 -4.63 -4.86 1.42
CA GLY A 320 -4.13 -5.73 2.48
C GLY A 320 -3.51 -4.97 3.66
N GLU A 321 -3.14 -5.72 4.69
CA GLU A 321 -2.39 -5.21 5.84
C GLU A 321 -1.11 -4.41 5.44
N PRO A 322 -0.29 -4.81 4.44
CA PRO A 322 0.90 -4.05 4.04
C PRO A 322 0.58 -2.64 3.56
N GLU A 323 -0.46 -2.49 2.74
CA GLU A 323 -0.92 -1.20 2.19
C GLU A 323 -1.56 -0.34 3.28
N GLN A 324 -2.42 -0.93 4.12
CA GLN A 324 -2.99 -0.28 5.31
C GLN A 324 -1.92 0.26 6.26
N ARG A 325 -0.87 -0.52 6.50
CA ARG A 325 0.30 -0.13 7.29
C ARG A 325 1.06 1.02 6.61
N ALA A 326 1.30 0.93 5.30
CA ALA A 326 2.02 1.97 4.56
C ALA A 326 1.25 3.30 4.58
N PHE A 327 -0.07 3.25 4.42
CA PHE A 327 -0.94 4.41 4.54
C PHE A 327 -0.82 5.06 5.93
N LEU A 328 -1.05 4.31 7.01
CA LEU A 328 -1.03 4.86 8.37
C LEU A 328 0.36 5.30 8.85
N ILE A 329 1.41 4.50 8.60
CA ILE A 329 2.72 4.74 9.23
C ILE A 329 3.60 5.71 8.42
N ARG A 330 3.40 5.80 7.09
CA ARG A 330 4.22 6.63 6.21
C ARG A 330 3.43 7.77 5.58
N TYR A 331 2.37 7.47 4.84
CA TYR A 331 1.66 8.48 4.06
C TYR A 331 0.91 9.50 4.94
N LEU A 332 0.06 9.02 5.85
CA LEU A 332 -0.81 9.90 6.65
C LEU A 332 -0.02 10.89 7.54
N PRO A 333 1.10 10.52 8.22
CA PRO A 333 1.94 11.46 8.95
C PRO A 333 2.72 12.43 8.06
N GLU A 334 3.15 12.02 6.87
CA GLU A 334 3.77 12.92 5.89
C GLU A 334 2.76 13.96 5.38
N VAL A 335 1.51 13.58 5.13
CA VAL A 335 0.46 14.51 4.69
C VAL A 335 0.02 15.44 5.82
N ALA A 336 -0.19 14.94 7.04
CA ALA A 336 -0.53 15.77 8.19
C ALA A 336 0.54 16.86 8.45
N LYS A 337 1.82 16.56 8.21
CA LYS A 337 2.89 17.57 8.27
C LYS A 337 2.78 18.69 7.21
N ARG A 338 2.20 18.39 6.05
CA ARG A 338 2.06 19.36 4.93
C ARG A 338 0.76 20.16 5.01
N ILE A 339 -0.35 19.51 5.37
CA ILE A 339 -1.70 20.10 5.36
C ILE A 339 -2.12 20.60 6.76
N GLY A 340 -1.52 20.07 7.82
CA GLY A 340 -1.92 20.33 9.21
C GLY A 340 -3.00 19.36 9.67
N SER A 341 -4.07 19.87 10.27
CA SER A 341 -5.14 19.06 10.84
C SER A 341 -5.97 18.39 9.74
N LEU A 342 -6.12 17.07 9.80
CA LEU A 342 -6.92 16.28 8.86
C LEU A 342 -8.24 15.86 9.52
N PRO A 343 -9.42 16.11 8.92
CA PRO A 343 -10.72 15.79 9.53
C PRO A 343 -11.05 14.29 9.43
N LEU A 344 -10.24 13.42 10.06
CA LEU A 344 -10.28 11.97 9.86
C LEU A 344 -11.66 11.35 10.15
N LYS A 345 -12.37 11.91 11.15
CA LYS A 345 -13.74 11.50 11.52
C LYS A 345 -14.77 11.69 10.39
N SER A 346 -14.53 12.62 9.47
CA SER A 346 -15.38 12.85 8.29
C SER A 346 -14.92 12.08 7.06
N LEU A 347 -13.70 11.53 7.06
CA LEU A 347 -13.15 10.78 5.92
C LEU A 347 -13.58 9.32 5.90
N ALA A 348 -13.66 8.64 7.06
CA ALA A 348 -14.15 7.27 7.16
C ALA A 348 -14.85 7.01 8.52
N SER A 349 -15.68 5.98 8.57
CA SER A 349 -16.43 5.61 9.78
C SER A 349 -15.51 5.03 10.86
N PRO A 350 -15.92 5.05 12.15
CA PRO A 350 -15.14 4.45 13.24
C PRO A 350 -14.84 2.97 13.01
N GLN A 351 -15.76 2.23 12.39
CA GLN A 351 -15.58 0.82 12.06
C GLN A 351 -14.54 0.62 10.94
N GLN A 352 -14.49 1.51 9.94
CA GLN A 352 -13.45 1.49 8.91
C GLN A 352 -12.07 1.82 9.50
N TRP A 353 -11.97 2.81 10.39
CA TRP A 353 -10.71 3.12 11.08
C TRP A 353 -10.26 1.98 12.01
N ALA A 354 -11.18 1.35 12.74
CA ALA A 354 -10.90 0.22 13.62
C ALA A 354 -10.46 -1.06 12.88
N ALA A 355 -10.78 -1.20 11.59
CA ALA A 355 -10.36 -2.32 10.75
C ALA A 355 -8.88 -2.26 10.34
N PHE A 356 -8.20 -1.11 10.51
CA PHE A 356 -6.77 -1.01 10.23
C PHE A 356 -5.93 -1.81 11.26
N PRO A 357 -4.69 -2.20 10.91
CA PRO A 357 -3.86 -3.03 11.77
C PRO A 357 -3.57 -2.33 13.09
N SER A 358 -3.97 -2.93 14.22
CA SER A 358 -3.94 -2.25 15.52
C SER A 358 -2.58 -1.66 15.88
N TYR A 359 -1.47 -2.33 15.56
CA TYR A 359 -0.13 -1.79 15.82
C TYR A 359 0.18 -0.48 15.06
N ALA A 360 -0.41 -0.29 13.87
CA ALA A 360 -0.23 0.92 13.07
C ALA A 360 -1.03 2.10 13.68
N LEU A 361 -2.29 1.84 14.09
CA LEU A 361 -3.11 2.78 14.86
C LEU A 361 -2.39 3.17 16.16
N ILE A 362 -1.95 2.17 16.93
CA ILE A 362 -1.19 2.33 18.18
C ILE A 362 0.07 3.18 17.96
N LYS A 363 0.82 2.95 16.87
CA LYS A 363 2.03 3.72 16.58
C LYS A 363 1.74 5.22 16.42
N ILE A 364 0.64 5.59 15.75
CA ILE A 364 0.22 7.00 15.64
C ILE A 364 -0.26 7.51 17.00
N LEU A 365 -1.20 6.80 17.63
CA LEU A 365 -1.84 7.21 18.90
C LEU A 365 -0.86 7.36 20.06
N LEU A 366 0.23 6.60 20.07
CA LEU A 366 1.29 6.60 21.09
C LEU A 366 2.62 7.20 20.60
N THR A 367 2.62 7.95 19.49
CA THR A 367 3.76 8.80 19.10
C THR A 367 4.05 9.82 20.22
N GLN A 368 5.33 10.14 20.45
CA GLN A 368 5.73 11.12 21.46
C GLN A 368 5.12 12.49 21.14
N SER A 369 4.58 13.16 22.17
CA SER A 369 3.99 14.49 22.06
C SER A 369 5.09 15.54 21.93
N THR A 370 5.47 15.88 20.70
CA THR A 370 6.45 16.93 20.39
C THR A 370 5.80 18.31 20.19
N GLY A 371 4.47 18.38 20.25
CA GLY A 371 3.70 19.48 19.66
C GLY A 371 3.64 19.36 18.13
N GLY A 372 2.67 20.07 17.53
CA GLY A 372 2.53 20.21 16.09
C GLY A 372 1.75 19.07 15.40
N PRO A 373 2.07 18.76 14.11
CA PRO A 373 1.23 17.90 13.27
C PRO A 373 1.05 16.47 13.77
N ALA A 374 2.02 15.90 14.50
CA ALA A 374 1.92 14.54 15.03
C ALA A 374 0.83 14.44 16.11
N ASP A 375 0.77 15.41 17.03
CA ASP A 375 -0.26 15.47 18.07
C ASP A 375 -1.64 15.77 17.49
N SER A 376 -1.73 16.67 16.51
CA SER A 376 -2.97 16.93 15.76
C SER A 376 -3.47 15.66 15.06
N LEU A 377 -2.62 14.95 14.30
CA LEU A 377 -3.00 13.71 13.64
C LEU A 377 -3.48 12.65 14.64
N ALA A 378 -2.74 12.46 15.74
CA ALA A 378 -3.08 11.47 16.74
C ALA A 378 -4.31 11.85 17.59
N LYS A 379 -4.66 13.15 17.67
CA LYS A 379 -5.96 13.63 18.18
C LYS A 379 -7.09 13.27 17.24
N GLU A 380 -6.95 13.58 15.96
CA GLU A 380 -7.98 13.35 14.95
C GLU A 380 -8.23 11.85 14.75
N LEU A 381 -7.20 11.02 14.83
CA LEU A 381 -7.34 9.56 14.80
C LEU A 381 -8.07 9.03 16.05
N SER A 382 -7.75 9.55 17.23
CA SER A 382 -8.50 9.19 18.45
C SER A 382 -9.98 9.57 18.35
N GLN A 383 -10.28 10.73 17.74
CA GLN A 383 -11.67 11.18 17.51
C GLN A 383 -12.39 10.39 16.41
N ALA A 384 -11.65 9.91 15.41
CA ALA A 384 -12.20 9.08 14.34
C ALA A 384 -12.53 7.65 14.78
N LEU A 385 -11.88 7.16 15.85
CA LEU A 385 -12.16 5.86 16.49
C LEU A 385 -13.29 5.92 17.54
N GLU A 386 -13.75 7.11 17.95
CA GLU A 386 -14.90 7.31 18.87
C GLU A 386 -16.14 6.56 18.33
N GLY A 387 -16.71 5.65 19.11
CA GLY A 387 -17.88 4.84 18.70
C GLY A 387 -17.55 3.53 17.95
N SER A 388 -16.30 3.10 17.95
CA SER A 388 -15.90 1.72 17.59
C SER A 388 -15.66 0.87 18.85
N ASP A 389 -15.71 -0.47 18.72
CA ASP A 389 -15.31 -1.40 19.78
C ASP A 389 -13.78 -1.51 19.95
N TRP A 390 -13.01 -0.66 19.27
CA TRP A 390 -11.55 -0.70 19.30
C TRP A 390 -11.02 -0.12 20.60
N SER A 391 -10.12 -0.85 21.27
CA SER A 391 -9.55 -0.48 22.55
C SER A 391 -8.02 -0.54 22.56
N LEU A 392 -7.42 0.48 23.17
CA LEU A 392 -5.98 0.63 23.36
C LEU A 392 -5.47 -0.06 24.64
N ASP A 393 -6.38 -0.56 25.50
CA ASP A 393 -6.15 -1.06 26.86
C ASP A 393 -4.98 -2.05 26.99
N ARG A 394 -4.92 -3.06 26.11
CA ARG A 394 -3.91 -4.12 26.21
C ARG A 394 -2.51 -3.61 25.91
N THR A 395 -2.36 -2.80 24.87
CA THR A 395 -1.02 -2.37 24.43
C THR A 395 -0.51 -1.19 25.23
N ILE A 396 -1.39 -0.30 25.72
CA ILE A 396 -0.92 0.83 26.52
C ILE A 396 -0.23 0.38 27.80
N ARG A 397 -0.69 -0.72 28.44
CA ARG A 397 0.01 -1.35 29.59
C ARG A 397 1.46 -1.72 29.28
N THR A 398 1.76 -2.21 28.07
CA THR A 398 3.13 -2.56 27.65
C THR A 398 3.97 -1.36 27.22
N TRP A 399 3.34 -0.28 26.75
CA TRP A 399 4.03 0.96 26.38
C TRP A 399 4.26 1.89 27.58
N TRP A 400 3.43 1.79 28.62
CA TRP A 400 3.40 2.73 29.75
C TRP A 400 4.71 2.79 30.54
N ASN A 401 5.04 3.99 31.01
CA ASN A 401 6.07 4.21 32.02
C ASN A 401 5.76 5.51 32.78
N ALA A 402 5.32 5.40 34.03
CA ALA A 402 5.00 6.54 34.90
C ALA A 402 6.21 7.43 35.27
N ARG A 403 7.43 7.08 34.86
CA ARG A 403 8.62 7.94 34.97
C ARG A 403 8.89 8.78 33.70
N SER A 404 8.09 8.62 32.65
CA SER A 404 8.30 9.28 31.35
C SER A 404 7.25 10.36 31.11
N ASP A 405 7.72 11.60 31.11
CA ASP A 405 6.92 12.82 31.02
C ASP A 405 6.09 12.86 29.74
N ASP A 406 6.73 12.65 28.58
CA ASP A 406 6.06 12.52 27.27
C ASP A 406 4.91 11.52 27.31
N LYS A 407 5.07 10.39 28.01
CA LYS A 407 4.04 9.34 28.09
C LYS A 407 2.89 9.73 28.99
N ILE A 408 3.15 10.40 30.11
CA ILE A 408 2.11 10.96 30.99
C ILE A 408 1.30 12.01 30.22
N THR A 409 1.96 12.99 29.60
CA THR A 409 1.30 14.00 28.77
C THR A 409 0.47 13.37 27.66
N ARG A 410 1.02 12.36 26.96
CA ARG A 410 0.32 11.66 25.88
C ARG A 410 -0.85 10.80 26.37
N LEU A 411 -0.75 10.14 27.53
CA LEU A 411 -1.87 9.41 28.14
C LEU A 411 -2.99 10.37 28.53
N LEU A 412 -2.67 11.45 29.24
CA LEU A 412 -3.64 12.46 29.67
C LEU A 412 -4.33 13.16 28.48
N TYR A 413 -3.61 13.31 27.36
CA TYR A 413 -4.20 13.79 26.10
C TYR A 413 -5.28 12.85 25.53
N LEU A 414 -5.05 11.53 25.58
CA LEU A 414 -6.00 10.50 25.09
C LEU A 414 -7.20 10.29 26.03
N VAL A 415 -7.10 10.76 27.27
CA VAL A 415 -8.14 10.67 28.32
C VAL A 415 -9.26 11.71 28.14
N HIS A 416 -9.02 12.81 27.42
CA HIS A 416 -9.78 14.07 27.56
C HIS A 416 -11.18 14.13 26.91
N LYS A 417 -11.90 13.01 26.74
CA LYS A 417 -13.27 12.99 26.18
C LYS A 417 -14.15 11.83 26.69
N ASP A 418 -15.47 12.05 26.65
CA ASP A 418 -16.53 11.16 27.16
C ASP A 418 -16.61 9.76 26.51
N GLN A 419 -15.88 9.52 25.41
CA GLN A 419 -15.77 8.23 24.73
C GLN A 419 -14.30 7.93 24.40
N SER A 420 -13.47 7.76 25.43
CA SER A 420 -12.06 7.41 25.24
C SER A 420 -11.89 6.01 24.64
N ILE A 421 -10.89 5.87 23.77
CA ILE A 421 -10.35 4.59 23.26
C ILE A 421 -9.68 3.73 24.36
N LEU A 422 -9.65 4.22 25.59
CA LEU A 422 -9.19 3.54 26.79
C LEU A 422 -10.35 3.34 27.76
N SER A 423 -10.47 2.15 28.35
CA SER A 423 -11.42 1.97 29.44
C SER A 423 -10.97 2.77 30.67
N GLU A 424 -11.93 3.37 31.36
CA GLU A 424 -11.70 4.10 32.62
C GLU A 424 -10.94 3.23 33.65
N SER A 425 -11.11 1.90 33.58
CA SER A 425 -10.34 0.93 34.37
C SER A 425 -8.84 1.03 34.15
N VAL A 426 -8.43 0.97 32.88
CA VAL A 426 -7.01 1.02 32.52
C VAL A 426 -6.47 2.42 32.71
N MET A 427 -7.24 3.47 32.41
CA MET A 427 -6.83 4.85 32.70
C MET A 427 -6.49 5.04 34.19
N LEU A 428 -7.36 4.58 35.09
CA LEU A 428 -7.14 4.69 36.55
C LEU A 428 -6.03 3.77 37.06
N GLU A 429 -5.88 2.57 36.51
CA GLU A 429 -4.76 1.66 36.83
C GLU A 429 -3.41 2.30 36.50
N LEU A 430 -3.28 2.92 35.33
CA LEU A 430 -2.02 3.55 34.90
C LEU A 430 -1.75 4.86 35.67
N LEU A 431 -2.77 5.71 35.84
CA LEU A 431 -2.65 7.02 36.50
C LEU A 431 -2.53 6.93 38.03
N GLY A 432 -2.99 5.85 38.67
CA GLY A 432 -2.81 5.63 40.10
C GLY A 432 -1.33 5.49 40.54
N SER A 433 -0.42 5.31 39.58
CA SER A 433 1.04 5.30 39.80
C SER A 433 1.73 6.66 39.55
N VAL A 434 1.00 7.66 39.04
CA VAL A 434 1.54 9.00 38.71
C VAL A 434 1.22 9.97 39.84
N PRO A 435 2.20 10.70 40.41
CA PRO A 435 1.93 11.69 41.45
C PRO A 435 0.94 12.77 41.00
N LEU A 436 0.00 13.12 41.86
CA LEU A 436 -1.10 14.05 41.61
C LEU A 436 -0.60 15.44 41.14
N ALA A 437 0.53 15.92 41.69
CA ALA A 437 1.15 17.17 41.27
C ALA A 437 1.47 17.19 39.75
N ARG A 438 1.85 16.04 39.17
CA ARG A 438 2.14 15.92 37.73
C ARG A 438 0.88 15.87 36.86
N ILE A 439 -0.18 15.26 37.40
CA ILE A 439 -1.51 15.25 36.76
C ILE A 439 -2.12 16.65 36.79
N GLN A 440 -1.83 17.42 37.84
CA GLN A 440 -2.20 18.82 38.01
C GLN A 440 -1.47 19.75 37.03
N GLU A 441 -0.16 19.62 36.84
CA GLU A 441 0.61 20.38 35.86
C GLU A 441 0.04 20.26 34.43
N ALA A 442 -0.55 19.11 34.11
CA ALA A 442 -1.22 18.85 32.83
C ALA A 442 -2.70 19.31 32.80
N GLY A 443 -3.26 19.85 33.89
CA GLY A 443 -4.63 20.35 33.97
C GLY A 443 -5.74 19.31 34.15
N HIS A 444 -5.41 18.04 34.38
CA HIS A 444 -6.38 16.92 34.37
C HIS A 444 -6.79 16.40 35.76
N ALA A 445 -6.26 16.98 36.84
CA ALA A 445 -6.46 16.49 38.21
C ALA A 445 -7.94 16.33 38.62
N HIS A 446 -8.84 17.24 38.22
CA HIS A 446 -10.25 17.16 38.55
C HIS A 446 -10.90 15.85 38.08
N TRP A 447 -10.72 15.52 36.80
CA TRP A 447 -11.31 14.35 36.17
C TRP A 447 -10.75 13.05 36.78
N VAL A 448 -9.43 12.99 37.00
CA VAL A 448 -8.78 11.80 37.59
C VAL A 448 -9.32 11.56 38.99
N LEU A 449 -9.34 12.58 39.85
CA LEU A 449 -9.83 12.45 41.23
C LEU A 449 -11.33 12.09 41.26
N ALA A 450 -12.13 12.57 40.31
CA ALA A 450 -13.56 12.26 40.22
C ALA A 450 -13.77 10.77 39.88
N ALA A 451 -13.06 10.26 38.89
CA ALA A 451 -13.09 8.85 38.50
C ALA A 451 -12.52 7.94 39.61
N GLU A 452 -11.42 8.34 40.28
CA GLU A 452 -10.90 7.65 41.47
C GLU A 452 -11.91 7.60 42.63
N ASN A 453 -12.69 8.67 42.85
CA ASN A 453 -13.73 8.72 43.87
C ASN A 453 -14.92 7.81 43.53
N LEU A 454 -15.36 7.81 42.26
CA LEU A 454 -16.45 6.96 41.76
C LEU A 454 -16.10 5.47 41.89
N ARG A 455 -14.84 5.10 41.63
CA ARG A 455 -14.34 3.72 41.81
C ARG A 455 -13.92 3.37 43.23
N GLY A 456 -13.93 4.33 44.16
CA GLY A 456 -13.47 4.12 45.54
C GLY A 456 -11.96 3.90 45.70
N SER A 457 -11.16 4.18 44.66
CA SER A 457 -9.69 4.03 44.69
C SER A 457 -8.96 5.26 45.25
N LEU A 458 -9.62 6.41 45.35
CA LEU A 458 -9.05 7.71 45.78
C LEU A 458 -8.19 7.66 47.07
N ALA A 459 -8.45 6.71 47.97
CA ALA A 459 -7.66 6.51 49.19
C ALA A 459 -6.14 6.28 48.98
N HIS A 460 -5.68 5.89 47.79
CA HIS A 460 -4.24 5.78 47.55
C HIS A 460 -3.53 7.16 47.53
N ARG A 461 -4.26 8.25 47.24
CA ARG A 461 -3.76 9.64 47.25
C ARG A 461 -3.49 10.20 48.65
N ASN A 462 -3.81 9.46 49.72
CA ASN A 462 -3.65 9.92 51.11
C ASN A 462 -2.25 10.41 51.48
N GLY A 463 -1.20 9.92 50.82
CA GLY A 463 0.19 10.37 51.05
C GLY A 463 0.54 11.69 50.35
N GLU A 464 -0.29 12.18 49.43
CA GLU A 464 0.01 13.31 48.54
C GLU A 464 -0.57 14.63 49.06
N ILE A 465 -0.45 14.88 50.37
CA ILE A 465 -1.13 15.96 51.10
C ILE A 465 -0.94 17.34 50.44
N ASP A 466 0.29 17.74 50.14
CA ASP A 466 0.55 19.08 49.59
C ASP A 466 -0.01 19.23 48.16
N ALA A 467 -0.04 18.15 47.36
CA ALA A 467 -0.67 18.15 46.04
C ALA A 467 -2.20 18.20 46.13
N LEU A 468 -2.81 17.48 47.08
CA LEU A 468 -4.25 17.56 47.37
C LEU A 468 -4.68 18.98 47.76
N ILE A 469 -3.87 19.66 48.59
CA ILE A 469 -4.08 21.07 48.94
C ILE A 469 -3.97 21.95 47.69
N GLN A 470 -2.93 21.76 46.87
CA GLN A 470 -2.69 22.60 45.68
C GLN A 470 -3.82 22.46 44.64
N VAL A 471 -4.31 21.25 44.34
CA VAL A 471 -5.46 21.07 43.42
C VAL A 471 -6.77 21.64 43.99
N ALA A 472 -6.94 21.61 45.32
CA ALA A 472 -8.11 22.19 45.98
C ALA A 472 -8.09 23.73 45.92
N ARG A 473 -6.92 24.37 45.91
CA ARG A 473 -6.81 25.83 45.70
C ARG A 473 -7.29 26.22 44.30
N GLU A 474 -6.79 25.54 43.28
CA GLU A 474 -6.94 25.94 41.87
C GLU A 474 -8.33 25.69 41.28
N ASN A 475 -9.05 24.65 41.70
CA ASN A 475 -10.33 24.28 41.08
C ASN A 475 -11.43 24.03 42.13
N GLU A 476 -12.53 24.79 42.04
CA GLU A 476 -13.67 24.70 42.96
C GLU A 476 -14.37 23.33 42.91
N GLY A 477 -14.55 22.76 41.71
CA GLY A 477 -15.11 21.42 41.53
C GLY A 477 -14.24 20.34 42.18
N THR A 478 -12.92 20.43 42.05
CA THR A 478 -11.97 19.53 42.72
C THR A 478 -12.00 19.72 44.24
N ARG A 479 -12.03 20.96 44.72
CA ARG A 479 -12.14 21.28 46.16
C ARG A 479 -13.37 20.62 46.77
N ARG A 480 -14.53 20.80 46.13
CA ARG A 480 -15.80 20.22 46.55
C ARG A 480 -15.76 18.69 46.55
N LEU A 481 -15.27 18.08 45.47
CA LEU A 481 -15.08 16.64 45.35
C LEU A 481 -14.20 16.08 46.49
N LEU A 482 -13.08 16.73 46.80
CA LEU A 482 -12.16 16.31 47.86
C LEU A 482 -12.79 16.45 49.25
N PHE A 483 -13.60 17.50 49.48
CA PHE A 483 -14.39 17.64 50.70
C PHE A 483 -15.43 16.52 50.82
N GLU A 484 -16.26 16.30 49.81
CA GLU A 484 -17.28 15.23 49.80
C GLU A 484 -16.66 13.82 49.98
N ALA A 485 -15.50 13.57 49.37
CA ALA A 485 -14.75 12.32 49.55
C ALA A 485 -14.17 12.16 50.98
N THR A 486 -13.75 13.26 51.61
CA THR A 486 -13.24 13.24 53.00
C THR A 486 -14.40 13.06 54.01
N ALA A 487 -15.54 13.71 53.77
CA ALA A 487 -16.78 13.52 54.53
C ALA A 487 -17.27 12.06 54.48
N ALA A 488 -17.17 11.43 53.31
CA ALA A 488 -17.50 10.03 53.08
C ALA A 488 -16.42 9.04 53.58
N ASN A 489 -15.34 9.51 54.23
CA ASN A 489 -14.17 8.74 54.66
C ASN A 489 -13.47 7.94 53.53
N ARG A 490 -13.62 8.35 52.27
CA ARG A 490 -12.92 7.79 51.10
C ARG A 490 -11.51 8.37 50.94
N LEU A 491 -11.31 9.57 51.50
CA LEU A 491 -10.02 10.25 51.63
C LEU A 491 -9.77 10.51 53.13
N ARG A 492 -8.53 10.37 53.60
CA ARG A 492 -8.18 10.61 55.02
C ARG A 492 -8.26 12.09 55.35
N LYS A 493 -8.47 12.37 56.63
CA LYS A 493 -8.58 13.73 57.18
C LYS A 493 -7.23 14.46 57.28
N ASP A 494 -6.11 13.77 57.05
CA ASP A 494 -4.75 14.27 57.24
C ASP A 494 -4.45 15.55 56.43
N TRP A 495 -4.94 15.67 55.19
CA TRP A 495 -4.76 16.88 54.38
C TRP A 495 -5.59 18.07 54.88
N VAL A 496 -6.79 17.81 55.43
CA VAL A 496 -7.63 18.82 56.09
C VAL A 496 -6.99 19.28 57.40
N LEU A 497 -6.42 18.35 58.17
CA LEU A 497 -5.65 18.67 59.38
C LEU A 497 -4.38 19.48 59.04
N ARG A 498 -3.75 19.22 57.88
CA ARG A 498 -2.62 20.03 57.38
C ARG A 498 -3.05 21.47 57.05
N ILE A 499 -4.19 21.64 56.39
CA ILE A 499 -4.80 22.97 56.13
C ILE A 499 -5.03 23.72 57.45
N MET A 500 -5.69 23.04 58.39
CA MET A 500 -6.01 23.57 59.71
C MET A 500 -4.77 23.91 60.56
N GLY A 501 -3.64 23.20 60.36
CA GLY A 501 -2.37 23.48 61.02
C GLY A 501 -1.66 24.75 60.54
N ASN A 502 -2.00 25.28 59.35
CA ASN A 502 -1.40 26.48 58.76
C ASN A 502 -2.47 27.56 58.45
N PRO A 503 -3.25 28.05 59.43
CA PRO A 503 -4.47 28.79 59.13
C PRO A 503 -4.25 30.07 58.31
N GLU A 504 -3.17 30.80 58.55
CA GLU A 504 -2.81 32.02 57.80
C GLU A 504 -2.46 31.75 56.33
N GLN A 505 -1.78 30.64 56.04
CA GLN A 505 -1.38 30.31 54.66
C GLN A 505 -2.56 29.78 53.84
N GLU A 506 -3.49 29.08 54.50
CA GLU A 506 -4.60 28.38 53.83
C GLU A 506 -5.95 29.08 54.03
N LYS A 507 -5.96 30.36 54.42
CA LYS A 507 -7.15 31.14 54.78
C LYS A 507 -8.34 30.91 53.84
N ALA A 508 -8.15 31.02 52.53
CA ALA A 508 -9.22 30.82 51.55
C ALA A 508 -9.79 29.38 51.53
N LEU A 509 -8.94 28.36 51.69
CA LEU A 509 -9.39 26.97 51.81
C LEU A 509 -10.10 26.71 53.13
N LEU A 510 -9.60 27.23 54.26
CA LEU A 510 -10.25 27.14 55.57
C LEU A 510 -11.66 27.77 55.55
N GLN A 511 -11.79 28.95 54.95
CA GLN A 511 -13.08 29.63 54.81
C GLN A 511 -14.05 28.83 53.92
N THR A 512 -13.56 28.25 52.81
CA THR A 512 -14.42 27.40 51.94
C THR A 512 -14.79 26.08 52.62
N LEU A 513 -13.87 25.46 53.35
CA LEU A 513 -14.11 24.24 54.13
C LEU A 513 -15.16 24.49 55.22
N PHE A 514 -15.07 25.63 55.92
CA PHE A 514 -16.09 26.05 56.88
C PHE A 514 -17.45 26.21 56.18
N GLN A 515 -17.51 26.98 55.09
CA GLN A 515 -18.76 27.18 54.35
C GLN A 515 -19.40 25.86 53.92
N HIS A 516 -18.59 24.88 53.49
CA HIS A 516 -19.04 23.55 53.10
C HIS A 516 -19.54 22.71 54.29
N ILE A 517 -18.72 22.52 55.33
CA ILE A 517 -19.08 21.72 56.53
C ILE A 517 -20.31 22.29 57.23
N PHE A 518 -20.40 23.62 57.35
CA PHE A 518 -21.46 24.31 58.06
C PHE A 518 -22.63 24.71 57.13
N THR A 519 -22.88 23.95 56.05
CA THR A 519 -24.06 24.13 55.19
C THR A 519 -25.34 23.67 55.92
N ASP A 520 -25.32 22.47 56.51
CA ASP A 520 -26.42 21.88 57.26
C ASP A 520 -25.96 20.90 58.37
N ILE A 521 -26.92 20.36 59.13
CA ILE A 521 -26.67 19.42 60.24
C ILE A 521 -26.24 18.02 59.76
N PRO A 522 -26.87 17.40 58.73
CA PRO A 522 -26.39 16.14 58.17
C PRO A 522 -24.92 16.16 57.75
N GLU A 523 -24.45 17.25 57.14
CA GLU A 523 -23.05 17.37 56.73
C GLU A 523 -22.14 17.45 57.96
N LEU A 524 -22.43 18.32 58.94
CA LEU A 524 -21.73 18.39 60.24
C LEU A 524 -21.51 17.01 60.88
N GLN A 525 -22.52 16.13 60.85
CA GLN A 525 -22.43 14.78 61.42
C GLN A 525 -21.46 13.86 60.65
N ARG A 526 -21.36 13.98 59.32
CA ARG A 526 -20.42 13.19 58.49
C ARG A 526 -18.95 13.47 58.83
N TRP A 527 -18.62 14.72 59.16
CA TRP A 527 -17.25 15.14 59.44
C TRP A 527 -16.74 14.71 60.82
N GLY A 528 -17.62 14.36 61.76
CA GLY A 528 -17.26 13.87 63.10
C GLY A 528 -16.75 15.00 64.01
N GLU A 529 -15.53 14.88 64.54
CA GLU A 529 -14.94 15.89 65.44
C GLU A 529 -14.31 17.09 64.70
N LEU A 530 -14.04 16.95 63.39
CA LEU A 530 -13.41 18.01 62.57
C LEU A 530 -14.11 19.38 62.65
N PRO A 531 -15.45 19.50 62.70
CA PRO A 531 -16.11 20.80 62.81
C PRO A 531 -15.81 21.54 64.13
N GLN A 532 -15.65 20.83 65.25
CA GLN A 532 -15.24 21.46 66.52
C GLN A 532 -13.82 22.01 66.42
N GLN A 533 -12.91 21.22 65.85
CA GLN A 533 -11.52 21.62 65.65
C GLN A 533 -11.40 22.80 64.67
N LEU A 534 -12.17 22.79 63.58
CA LEU A 534 -12.20 23.87 62.59
C LEU A 534 -12.76 25.18 63.18
N ALA A 535 -13.83 25.08 63.98
CA ALA A 535 -14.37 26.23 64.71
C ALA A 535 -13.33 26.80 65.69
N PHE A 536 -12.71 25.95 66.52
CA PHE A 536 -11.67 26.38 67.46
C PHE A 536 -10.51 27.10 66.76
N ILE A 537 -10.07 26.60 65.61
CA ILE A 537 -8.95 27.19 64.86
C ILE A 537 -9.34 28.55 64.27
N LEU A 538 -10.50 28.67 63.62
CA LEU A 538 -10.98 29.95 63.06
C LEU A 538 -11.24 31.02 64.13
N TRP A 539 -11.71 30.60 65.31
CA TRP A 539 -11.85 31.47 66.48
C TRP A 539 -10.48 31.93 67.01
N LYS A 540 -9.55 30.99 67.19
CA LYS A 540 -8.21 31.27 67.74
C LYS A 540 -7.32 32.09 66.81
N SER A 541 -7.45 31.94 65.50
CA SER A 541 -6.58 32.59 64.51
C SER A 541 -7.12 33.94 64.00
N GLU A 542 -8.19 34.48 64.58
CA GLU A 542 -8.84 35.74 64.15
C GLU A 542 -9.29 35.74 62.66
N LEU A 543 -9.43 34.57 62.03
CA LEU A 543 -9.83 34.43 60.62
C LEU A 543 -11.35 34.36 60.41
N ALA A 544 -12.12 34.33 61.50
CA ALA A 544 -13.57 34.37 61.50
C ALA A 544 -14.10 35.70 60.93
N THR A 545 -14.69 35.66 59.74
CA THR A 545 -15.39 36.81 59.14
C THR A 545 -16.81 36.94 59.69
N PRO A 546 -17.48 38.09 59.54
CA PRO A 546 -18.89 38.24 59.89
C PRO A 546 -19.81 37.22 59.20
N GLU A 547 -19.50 36.83 57.96
CA GLU A 547 -20.20 35.75 57.24
C GLU A 547 -20.07 34.40 57.95
N ILE A 548 -18.85 34.02 58.35
CA ILE A 548 -18.55 32.76 59.05
C ILE A 548 -19.26 32.74 60.41
N ALA A 549 -19.21 33.84 61.16
CA ALA A 549 -19.88 33.95 62.45
C ALA A 549 -21.41 33.92 62.31
N ARG A 550 -21.98 34.51 61.25
CA ARG A 550 -23.43 34.45 60.94
C ARG A 550 -23.87 33.05 60.49
N GLN A 551 -23.04 32.34 59.73
CA GLN A 551 -23.27 30.94 59.35
C GLN A 551 -23.16 30.01 60.57
N ALA A 552 -22.18 30.24 61.45
CA ALA A 552 -22.05 29.57 62.75
C ALA A 552 -23.32 29.74 63.59
N GLN A 553 -23.84 30.97 63.72
CA GLN A 553 -25.11 31.25 64.40
C GLN A 553 -26.28 30.48 63.75
N THR A 554 -26.40 30.54 62.42
CA THR A 554 -27.48 29.88 61.66
C THR A 554 -27.50 28.35 61.84
N ILE A 555 -26.33 27.74 62.05
CA ILE A 555 -26.20 26.32 62.40
C ILE A 555 -26.50 26.10 63.89
N ALA A 556 -25.92 26.91 64.78
CA ALA A 556 -26.09 26.79 66.22
C ALA A 556 -27.56 26.93 66.67
N ASP A 557 -28.36 27.72 65.96
CA ASP A 557 -29.80 27.88 66.18
C ASP A 557 -30.64 26.69 65.70
N LYS A 558 -30.10 25.86 64.78
CA LYS A 558 -30.76 24.64 64.30
C LYS A 558 -30.36 23.39 65.09
N CYS A 559 -29.21 23.43 65.77
CA CYS A 559 -28.73 22.34 66.62
C CYS A 559 -29.41 22.37 67.99
N ASP A 560 -30.02 21.25 68.38
CA ASP A 560 -30.67 21.10 69.69
C ASP A 560 -29.65 21.39 70.83
N PRO A 561 -30.02 22.18 71.85
CA PRO A 561 -29.01 22.95 72.57
C PRO A 561 -28.25 22.10 73.61
N ILE A 562 -26.96 22.43 73.75
CA ILE A 562 -26.02 22.14 74.86
C ILE A 562 -25.01 21.00 74.63
N ALA A 563 -25.33 19.88 73.96
CA ALA A 563 -24.44 18.72 73.96
C ALA A 563 -23.33 18.71 72.87
N THR A 564 -23.65 19.06 71.61
CA THR A 564 -22.91 18.48 70.48
C THR A 564 -21.74 19.33 69.95
N PHE A 565 -21.80 20.66 70.04
CA PHE A 565 -20.75 21.56 69.50
C PHE A 565 -20.63 22.88 70.30
N PRO A 566 -19.96 22.90 71.48
CA PRO A 566 -19.89 24.11 72.32
C PRO A 566 -19.15 25.30 71.67
N LEU A 567 -18.02 25.04 71.00
CA LEU A 567 -17.19 26.05 70.31
C LEU A 567 -17.93 26.78 69.17
N LEU A 568 -18.99 26.18 68.63
CA LEU A 568 -19.83 26.77 67.58
C LEU A 568 -20.54 28.04 68.08
N ARG A 569 -20.97 28.06 69.36
CA ARG A 569 -21.58 29.24 69.99
C ARG A 569 -20.57 30.35 70.32
N GLU A 570 -19.34 30.00 70.70
CA GLU A 570 -18.29 31.01 70.92
C GLU A 570 -17.89 31.70 69.61
N LEU A 571 -17.89 30.97 68.50
CA LEU A 571 -17.66 31.54 67.17
C LEU A 571 -18.86 32.40 66.72
N ALA A 572 -20.09 31.98 67.03
CA ALA A 572 -21.29 32.72 66.73
C ALA A 572 -21.42 34.03 67.55
N SER A 573 -20.97 34.07 68.81
CA SER A 573 -21.01 35.29 69.63
C SER A 573 -20.09 36.42 69.12
N LEU A 574 -19.13 36.11 68.24
CA LEU A 574 -18.37 37.13 67.51
C LEU A 574 -19.26 38.04 66.62
N VAL A 575 -20.46 37.58 66.23
CA VAL A 575 -21.48 38.41 65.55
C VAL A 575 -21.93 39.57 66.44
N GLU A 576 -22.07 39.36 67.76
CA GLU A 576 -22.49 40.41 68.69
C GLU A 576 -21.37 41.45 68.90
N VAL A 577 -20.11 41.00 68.96
CA VAL A 577 -18.93 41.88 69.10
C VAL A 577 -18.70 42.73 67.84
N THR A 578 -18.91 42.17 66.65
CA THR A 578 -18.75 42.90 65.38
C THR A 578 -19.90 43.89 65.15
N ASN A 579 -21.15 43.47 65.34
CA ASN A 579 -22.31 44.39 65.29
C ASN A 579 -22.28 45.47 66.38
N GLY A 580 -21.58 45.23 67.50
CA GLY A 580 -21.39 46.20 68.57
C GLY A 580 -20.48 47.37 68.20
N LYS A 581 -19.48 47.16 67.33
CA LYS A 581 -18.55 48.23 66.90
C LYS A 581 -19.17 49.20 65.89
N ASP A 582 -20.01 48.72 64.98
CA ASP A 582 -20.70 49.57 63.98
C ASP A 582 -21.83 50.44 64.57
N ARG A 583 -22.16 50.29 65.86
CA ARG A 583 -23.17 51.11 66.55
C ARG A 583 -22.64 52.40 67.19
N VAL A 584 -21.35 52.73 67.07
CA VAL A 584 -20.73 53.89 67.76
C VAL A 584 -20.01 54.87 66.82
N ILE A 585 -20.57 55.21 65.66
CA ILE A 585 -20.25 56.47 64.95
C ILE A 585 -21.52 57.10 64.36
N LYS A 586 -22.26 57.89 65.15
CA LYS A 586 -23.25 58.87 64.64
C LYS A 586 -23.68 59.97 65.61
N TYR A 587 -22.70 60.66 66.19
CA TYR A 587 -22.72 62.04 66.70
C TYR A 587 -21.23 62.43 66.72
N GLY A 588 -20.76 63.58 66.26
CA GLY A 588 -21.36 64.89 66.01
C GLY A 588 -20.32 65.91 66.46
N ASP A 589 -19.99 66.90 65.64
CA ASP A 589 -18.86 67.81 65.91
C ASP A 589 -18.92 68.46 67.30
N HIS A 590 -17.78 68.51 68.01
CA HIS A 590 -17.13 69.77 68.40
C HIS A 590 -15.84 69.54 69.20
N ASP A 591 -14.78 70.21 68.72
CA ASP A 591 -13.75 70.94 69.46
C ASP A 591 -12.98 70.38 70.68
N ASN A 592 -11.69 70.70 70.61
CA ASN A 592 -10.80 71.17 71.67
C ASN A 592 -9.91 70.20 72.47
N GLU A 593 -8.61 70.46 72.23
CA GLU A 593 -7.57 70.72 73.23
C GLU A 593 -6.87 69.57 73.95
N ARG A 594 -5.64 69.36 73.45
CA ARG A 594 -4.38 69.55 74.19
C ARG A 594 -3.88 68.48 75.17
N ASP A 595 -2.62 68.15 74.85
CA ASP A 595 -1.46 68.13 75.76
C ASP A 595 -1.16 66.90 76.62
N GLN A 596 -0.04 66.28 76.23
CA GLN A 596 1.16 66.04 77.05
C GLN A 596 1.05 65.19 78.32
N GLY A 597 1.89 64.14 78.41
CA GLY A 597 2.02 63.32 79.61
C GLY A 597 3.10 62.24 79.51
N TRP A 598 4.35 62.67 79.36
CA TRP A 598 5.56 61.84 79.29
C TRP A 598 5.81 60.89 80.49
N LEU A 599 6.61 59.83 80.23
CA LEU A 599 7.48 59.04 81.15
C LEU A 599 6.86 58.05 82.15
N GLY A 600 7.58 56.93 82.39
CA GLY A 600 7.48 56.22 83.68
C GLY A 600 7.74 54.71 83.75
N SER A 601 8.85 54.22 83.18
CA SER A 601 9.51 52.91 83.43
C SER A 601 9.20 52.07 84.71
N SER A 602 9.28 50.74 84.51
CA SER A 602 9.95 49.70 85.34
C SER A 602 9.15 48.75 86.24
N GLU A 603 9.47 47.46 86.06
CA GLU A 603 9.51 46.33 87.03
C GLU A 603 8.25 45.89 87.81
N ALA A 604 7.81 44.65 87.54
CA ALA A 604 7.81 43.54 88.53
C ALA A 604 7.50 42.18 87.87
N ASN A 605 8.00 41.10 88.47
CA ASN A 605 7.76 39.68 88.14
C ASN A 605 7.53 38.93 89.47
N PRO A 606 7.24 37.61 89.49
CA PRO A 606 6.05 36.87 89.06
C PRO A 606 5.17 36.39 90.25
N GLN A 607 4.00 35.77 90.00
CA GLN A 607 3.60 34.58 90.78
C GLN A 607 2.50 33.67 90.15
N ARG A 608 2.78 32.36 90.17
CA ARG A 608 1.91 31.16 90.24
C ARG A 608 0.41 31.20 89.89
N ILE A 609 -0.01 30.23 89.07
CA ILE A 609 -1.17 29.35 89.33
C ILE A 609 -0.78 27.88 89.05
N ASP A 610 -1.33 26.94 89.82
CA ASP A 610 -0.96 25.52 89.87
C ASP A 610 -1.69 24.60 88.87
N THR A 611 -1.14 23.39 88.74
CA THR A 611 -1.60 22.27 87.90
C THR A 611 -2.90 21.61 88.40
N VAL A 612 -3.82 21.25 87.49
CA VAL A 612 -4.86 20.24 87.76
C VAL A 612 -4.76 19.11 86.74
N ARG A 613 -4.57 17.87 87.23
CA ARG A 613 -4.67 16.62 86.46
C ARG A 613 -6.09 16.08 86.52
N LEU A 614 -6.50 15.36 85.48
CA LEU A 614 -7.55 14.34 85.58
C LEU A 614 -7.04 13.01 85.02
N ASN A 615 -7.35 11.93 85.74
CA ASN A 615 -6.96 10.55 85.41
C ASN A 615 -8.09 9.82 84.68
N CYS A 616 -7.75 8.76 83.95
CA CYS A 616 -8.60 7.57 83.82
C CYS A 616 -7.73 6.30 83.95
N LEU A 617 -8.25 5.29 84.62
CA LEU A 617 -7.55 4.08 85.05
C LEU A 617 -7.95 2.85 84.22
N SER A 618 -7.08 1.85 84.19
CA SER A 618 -7.40 0.47 83.78
C SER A 618 -7.70 -0.42 85.00
N ILE A 619 -8.37 -1.56 84.77
CA ILE A 619 -8.35 -2.82 85.56
C ILE A 619 -9.00 -3.94 84.71
N SER A 620 -8.73 -5.22 85.02
CA SER A 620 -8.92 -6.38 84.12
C SER A 620 -9.69 -7.60 84.71
N HIS A 621 -10.11 -8.53 83.81
CA HIS A 621 -10.64 -9.90 84.01
C HIS A 621 -12.09 -10.06 84.55
N PHE A 622 -12.85 -11.18 84.40
CA PHE A 622 -12.52 -12.63 84.24
C PHE A 622 -13.67 -13.49 83.56
N HIS A 623 -13.33 -14.56 82.80
CA HIS A 623 -14.09 -15.82 82.43
C HIS A 623 -15.48 -15.83 81.69
N SER A 624 -15.95 -16.86 80.95
CA SER A 624 -15.53 -18.30 80.70
C SER A 624 -16.09 -18.98 79.40
N ASN A 625 -15.39 -20.03 78.89
CA ASN A 625 -15.79 -21.29 78.17
C ASN A 625 -16.77 -21.29 76.95
N SER A 626 -16.63 -22.11 75.87
CA SER A 626 -16.34 -23.57 75.78
C SER A 626 -16.05 -24.10 74.34
N HIS A 627 -15.35 -25.27 74.21
CA HIS A 627 -15.20 -26.30 73.12
C HIS A 627 -15.43 -25.94 71.62
N GLY A 628 -14.71 -26.45 70.60
CA GLY A 628 -13.70 -27.52 70.42
C GLY A 628 -13.57 -27.82 68.89
N GLU A 629 -12.84 -28.78 68.29
CA GLU A 629 -11.84 -29.83 68.68
C GLU A 629 -10.93 -30.14 67.44
N GLU A 630 -9.87 -30.96 67.56
CA GLU A 630 -9.08 -31.55 66.43
C GLU A 630 -9.54 -32.99 66.10
N PRO A 631 -8.95 -33.68 65.09
CA PRO A 631 -7.87 -34.62 65.46
C PRO A 631 -6.73 -34.84 64.42
N THR A 632 -5.62 -35.40 64.92
CA THR A 632 -4.50 -35.97 64.15
C THR A 632 -4.28 -37.46 64.50
N SER A 633 -3.77 -38.28 63.57
CA SER A 633 -3.08 -39.59 63.73
C SER A 633 -2.84 -40.26 62.35
N SER A 634 -1.95 -41.22 62.10
CA SER A 634 -0.67 -41.65 62.70
C SER A 634 0.09 -42.64 61.76
N GLN A 635 1.39 -42.86 62.04
CA GLN A 635 2.37 -43.82 61.45
C GLN A 635 1.97 -45.33 61.49
N PRO A 636 2.69 -46.36 60.94
CA PRO A 636 4.18 -46.55 61.01
C PRO A 636 5.01 -47.44 59.99
N VAL A 637 6.33 -47.14 59.93
CA VAL A 637 7.57 -48.01 60.01
C VAL A 637 7.77 -49.28 59.13
N ALA A 638 8.93 -49.38 58.42
CA ALA A 638 10.00 -50.41 58.63
C ALA A 638 11.17 -50.47 57.57
N ASN A 639 12.42 -50.28 58.05
CA ASN A 639 13.71 -50.97 57.76
C ASN A 639 14.26 -51.27 56.33
N GLY A 640 15.58 -51.00 56.12
CA GLY A 640 16.45 -51.87 55.29
C GLY A 640 17.66 -51.26 54.54
N GLU A 641 18.80 -51.01 55.21
CA GLU A 641 20.16 -51.01 54.58
C GLU A 641 20.81 -52.43 54.72
N PRO A 642 22.04 -52.76 54.25
CA PRO A 642 23.07 -52.01 53.49
C PRO A 642 23.72 -52.77 52.29
N GLY A 643 24.66 -52.14 51.55
CA GLY A 643 25.57 -52.87 50.62
C GLY A 643 26.63 -52.02 49.89
N TRP A 644 27.93 -52.31 50.11
CA TRP A 644 29.08 -51.63 49.47
C TRP A 644 29.51 -52.32 48.15
N GLY A 645 30.08 -51.58 47.17
CA GLY A 645 30.76 -52.19 46.02
C GLY A 645 31.39 -51.22 44.99
N LYS A 646 32.72 -51.17 44.91
CA LYS A 646 33.54 -50.23 44.11
C LYS A 646 33.59 -50.47 42.58
N GLN A 647 33.77 -49.36 41.88
CA GLN A 647 34.71 -49.10 40.76
C GLN A 647 34.47 -49.55 39.30
N ASN A 648 34.77 -48.58 38.42
CA ASN A 648 35.31 -48.64 37.04
C ASN A 648 34.33 -48.80 35.85
N GLU A 649 34.18 -47.67 35.14
CA GLU A 649 34.12 -47.55 33.67
C GLU A 649 35.24 -48.33 32.92
N PRO A 650 35.21 -48.50 31.57
CA PRO A 650 34.33 -47.83 30.59
C PRO A 650 33.70 -48.74 29.49
N GLN A 651 32.82 -48.11 28.68
CA GLN A 651 32.68 -48.23 27.21
C GLN A 651 31.30 -48.60 26.63
N ARG A 652 30.95 -47.82 25.59
CA ARG A 652 30.05 -48.10 24.45
C ARG A 652 28.57 -48.32 24.77
N GLY A 653 27.82 -47.22 24.69
CA GLY A 653 26.35 -47.24 24.68
C GLY A 653 25.79 -48.04 23.49
N GLY A 654 24.95 -49.02 23.80
CA GLY A 654 24.07 -49.69 22.84
C GLY A 654 22.67 -49.08 22.85
N ASN A 655 21.96 -49.18 21.72
CA ASN A 655 20.62 -48.65 21.55
C ASN A 655 19.63 -49.17 22.62
N ALA A 656 19.07 -48.25 23.42
CA ALA A 656 17.83 -48.50 24.15
C ALA A 656 16.66 -48.51 23.16
N ALA A 657 16.35 -49.68 22.60
CA ALA A 657 15.36 -49.81 21.55
C ALA A 657 13.91 -49.78 22.08
N TRP A 658 13.14 -48.79 21.63
CA TRP A 658 11.70 -48.87 21.31
C TRP A 658 10.85 -49.80 22.19
N THR A 659 10.74 -49.48 23.48
CA THR A 659 9.86 -50.18 24.44
C THR A 659 8.44 -49.60 24.52
N ASN A 660 8.17 -48.42 23.95
CA ASN A 660 6.82 -47.84 23.96
C ASN A 660 5.87 -48.66 23.05
N PRO A 661 4.85 -49.36 23.60
CA PRO A 661 3.94 -50.18 22.80
C PRO A 661 3.08 -49.35 21.85
N ILE A 662 2.77 -48.10 22.23
CA ILE A 662 1.92 -47.18 21.47
C ILE A 662 2.61 -46.81 20.16
N VAL A 663 3.93 -46.58 20.16
CA VAL A 663 4.67 -46.25 18.93
C VAL A 663 4.68 -47.43 17.95
N LYS A 664 4.84 -48.67 18.44
CA LYS A 664 4.69 -49.88 17.60
C LYS A 664 3.25 -50.07 17.09
N LEU A 665 2.25 -49.70 17.87
CA LEU A 665 0.85 -49.83 17.51
C LEU A 665 0.44 -48.78 16.47
N LEU A 666 0.82 -47.51 16.65
CA LEU A 666 0.65 -46.43 15.68
C LEU A 666 1.31 -46.76 14.34
N PHE A 667 2.54 -47.29 14.36
CA PHE A 667 3.25 -47.72 13.15
C PHE A 667 2.53 -48.85 12.39
N LYS A 668 1.83 -49.75 13.10
CA LYS A 668 1.01 -50.80 12.49
C LYS A 668 -0.36 -50.31 12.01
N THR A 669 -0.90 -49.24 12.59
CA THR A 669 -2.25 -48.72 12.26
C THR A 669 -2.22 -47.67 11.16
N ALA A 670 -1.13 -46.91 11.00
CA ALA A 670 -0.95 -45.90 9.96
C ALA A 670 -0.61 -46.47 8.55
N THR A 671 -0.55 -47.79 8.41
CA THR A 671 -0.17 -48.51 7.17
C THR A 671 -1.33 -49.25 6.49
N GLU A 672 -2.51 -49.34 7.12
CA GLU A 672 -3.63 -50.17 6.65
C GLU A 672 -4.99 -49.43 6.64
N ASN A 673 -5.36 -48.85 5.48
CA ASN A 673 -6.70 -48.38 5.08
C ASN A 673 -7.34 -47.15 5.78
N GLU A 674 -8.31 -46.54 5.09
CA GLU A 674 -8.94 -45.23 5.38
C GLU A 674 -9.78 -45.21 6.69
N ASP A 675 -10.42 -46.33 7.05
CA ASP A 675 -11.19 -46.47 8.31
C ASP A 675 -10.35 -46.22 9.58
N ASN A 676 -9.02 -46.39 9.49
CA ASN A 676 -8.13 -46.17 10.62
C ASN A 676 -7.86 -44.68 10.93
N TRP A 677 -8.26 -43.71 10.09
CA TRP A 677 -8.08 -42.29 10.40
C TRP A 677 -8.87 -41.81 11.63
N ASN A 678 -10.11 -42.27 11.80
CA ASN A 678 -10.90 -41.96 13.00
C ASN A 678 -10.29 -42.60 14.26
N LYS A 679 -9.62 -43.75 14.09
CA LYS A 679 -8.89 -44.50 15.13
C LYS A 679 -7.58 -43.81 15.50
N LEU A 680 -6.85 -43.31 14.51
CA LEU A 680 -5.65 -42.49 14.71
C LEU A 680 -5.99 -41.20 15.46
N GLY A 681 -7.10 -40.55 15.11
CA GLY A 681 -7.61 -39.37 15.82
C GLY A 681 -7.92 -39.65 17.30
N THR A 682 -8.55 -40.78 17.61
CA THR A 682 -8.78 -41.19 19.03
C THR A 682 -7.48 -41.54 19.74
N MET A 683 -6.59 -42.31 19.11
CA MET A 683 -5.31 -42.70 19.70
C MET A 683 -4.32 -41.54 19.89
N LEU A 684 -4.38 -40.49 19.08
CA LEU A 684 -3.60 -39.26 19.27
C LEU A 684 -4.11 -38.45 20.48
N VAL A 685 -5.42 -38.44 20.74
CA VAL A 685 -6.01 -37.85 21.95
C VAL A 685 -5.61 -38.64 23.19
N ASP A 686 -5.65 -39.99 23.13
CA ASP A 686 -5.23 -40.85 24.24
C ASP A 686 -3.71 -40.73 24.52
N ALA A 687 -2.88 -40.63 23.48
CA ALA A 687 -1.43 -40.46 23.63
C ALA A 687 -1.05 -39.10 24.23
N ALA A 688 -1.75 -38.02 23.87
CA ALA A 688 -1.54 -36.68 24.43
C ALA A 688 -1.91 -36.59 25.92
N ALA A 689 -2.78 -37.50 26.41
CA ALA A 689 -3.17 -37.59 27.82
C ALA A 689 -2.22 -38.46 28.68
N LEU A 690 -1.20 -39.09 28.09
CA LEU A 690 -0.29 -40.03 28.75
C LEU A 690 1.19 -39.56 28.77
N ASP A 691 1.48 -38.34 28.32
CA ASP A 691 2.81 -37.71 28.42
C ASP A 691 3.10 -37.25 29.86
N PRO A 692 4.02 -37.91 30.62
CA PRO A 692 4.24 -37.59 32.03
C PRO A 692 4.93 -36.24 32.26
N ASP A 693 5.63 -35.71 31.25
CA ASP A 693 6.47 -34.51 31.37
C ASP A 693 5.69 -33.21 31.07
N ARG A 694 4.35 -33.29 30.89
CA ARG A 694 3.47 -32.14 30.62
C ARG A 694 2.25 -32.08 31.55
N PRO A 695 2.36 -31.48 32.75
CA PRO A 695 1.22 -31.26 33.62
C PRO A 695 0.29 -30.18 33.03
N GLY A 696 -0.89 -30.58 32.52
CA GLY A 696 -1.92 -29.62 32.12
C GLY A 696 -2.98 -30.09 31.10
N ILE A 697 -2.76 -31.21 30.39
CA ILE A 697 -3.73 -31.75 29.42
C ILE A 697 -4.33 -33.05 29.97
N THR A 698 -5.42 -32.93 30.72
CA THR A 698 -6.20 -34.11 31.15
C THR A 698 -7.20 -34.52 30.07
N THR A 699 -7.49 -35.82 30.00
CA THR A 699 -8.44 -36.41 29.04
C THR A 699 -9.85 -35.79 29.12
N GLN A 700 -10.22 -35.21 30.26
CA GLN A 700 -11.49 -34.48 30.45
C GLN A 700 -11.63 -33.26 29.53
N ILE A 701 -10.55 -32.51 29.24
CA ILE A 701 -10.64 -31.30 28.38
C ILE A 701 -11.06 -31.65 26.94
N PHE A 702 -10.67 -32.84 26.45
CA PHE A 702 -11.08 -33.35 25.13
C PHE A 702 -12.47 -33.99 25.11
N LEU A 703 -12.99 -34.43 26.26
CA LEU A 703 -14.28 -35.13 26.37
C LEU A 703 -15.44 -34.22 26.79
N GLU A 704 -15.19 -33.19 27.59
CA GLU A 704 -16.22 -32.27 28.12
C GLU A 704 -16.57 -31.12 27.17
N GLY A 705 -15.82 -30.97 26.08
CA GLY A 705 -16.20 -30.09 24.96
C GLY A 705 -17.52 -30.55 24.33
N LYS A 706 -18.62 -29.90 24.71
CA LYS A 706 -19.95 -29.97 24.05
C LYS A 706 -19.93 -29.33 22.66
N GLY A 707 -19.03 -29.80 21.79
CA GLY A 707 -19.11 -29.59 20.35
C GLY A 707 -20.20 -30.47 19.75
N GLU A 708 -20.93 -29.90 18.81
CA GLU A 708 -22.11 -30.44 18.14
C GLU A 708 -22.04 -31.96 17.83
N GLU A 709 -23.15 -32.66 18.08
CA GLU A 709 -23.33 -34.09 17.82
C GLU A 709 -23.12 -34.39 16.31
N GLY A 710 -21.90 -34.77 15.94
CA GLY A 710 -21.54 -35.09 14.55
C GLY A 710 -20.08 -34.84 14.15
N SER A 711 -19.33 -34.03 14.91
CA SER A 711 -17.90 -33.78 14.62
C SER A 711 -17.06 -35.06 14.73
N LYS A 712 -16.21 -35.35 13.73
CA LYS A 712 -15.35 -36.53 13.74
C LYS A 712 -14.17 -36.32 14.69
N PRO A 713 -13.60 -37.37 15.32
CA PRO A 713 -12.45 -37.23 16.22
C PRO A 713 -11.26 -36.50 15.60
N ILE A 714 -11.07 -36.64 14.28
CA ILE A 714 -10.01 -35.95 13.55
C ILE A 714 -10.20 -34.43 13.53
N ASP A 715 -11.44 -33.93 13.45
CA ASP A 715 -11.73 -32.48 13.43
C ASP A 715 -11.27 -31.79 14.72
N ARG A 716 -11.24 -32.51 15.84
CA ARG A 716 -10.68 -32.04 17.13
C ARG A 716 -9.15 -31.99 17.15
N VAL A 717 -8.48 -32.87 16.40
CA VAL A 717 -7.02 -32.88 16.24
C VAL A 717 -6.57 -31.81 15.22
N LEU A 718 -7.41 -31.52 14.22
CA LEU A 718 -7.23 -30.42 13.26
C LEU A 718 -7.45 -29.02 13.88
N GLY A 719 -7.93 -28.94 15.13
CA GLY A 719 -7.98 -27.69 15.89
C GLY A 719 -6.61 -27.01 16.00
N THR A 720 -6.60 -25.68 15.94
CA THR A 720 -5.44 -24.83 15.55
C THR A 720 -4.13 -25.03 16.32
N ASP A 721 -4.17 -25.63 17.51
CA ASP A 721 -3.02 -25.77 18.39
C ASP A 721 -2.42 -27.18 18.46
N THR A 722 -3.19 -28.23 18.13
CA THR A 722 -2.77 -29.62 18.41
C THR A 722 -1.92 -30.18 17.27
N LEU A 723 -2.40 -30.09 16.03
CA LEU A 723 -1.67 -30.58 14.86
C LEU A 723 -0.29 -29.89 14.67
N PRO A 724 -0.13 -28.56 14.81
CA PRO A 724 1.18 -27.92 14.66
C PRO A 724 2.20 -28.30 15.74
N ARG A 725 1.73 -28.76 16.91
CA ARG A 725 2.57 -29.30 17.99
C ARG A 725 2.98 -30.76 17.71
N LEU A 726 2.08 -31.61 17.23
CA LEU A 726 2.41 -32.97 16.80
C LEU A 726 3.39 -32.94 15.61
N LEU A 727 3.15 -32.08 14.63
CA LEU A 727 4.05 -31.86 13.50
C LEU A 727 5.32 -31.08 13.87
N ALA A 728 5.51 -30.65 15.13
CA ALA A 728 6.81 -30.16 15.62
C ALA A 728 7.73 -31.30 16.08
N ASP A 729 7.18 -32.48 16.37
CA ASP A 729 7.93 -33.65 16.81
C ASP A 729 8.55 -34.37 15.60
N SER A 730 9.89 -34.43 15.59
CA SER A 730 10.68 -35.04 14.51
C SER A 730 10.60 -36.56 14.49
N HIS A 731 10.34 -37.21 15.63
CA HIS A 731 10.15 -38.66 15.73
C HIS A 731 8.76 -39.07 15.25
N PHE A 732 7.71 -38.31 15.60
CA PHE A 732 6.38 -38.49 15.06
C PHE A 732 6.40 -38.37 13.53
N LEU A 733 6.96 -37.26 13.01
CA LEU A 733 7.10 -37.02 11.57
C LEU A 733 7.87 -38.12 10.83
N ALA A 734 8.97 -38.61 11.41
CA ALA A 734 9.77 -39.68 10.81
C ALA A 734 9.12 -41.08 10.88
N ALA A 735 8.08 -41.26 11.71
CA ALA A 735 7.32 -42.51 11.81
C ALA A 735 6.13 -42.59 10.83
N LEU A 736 5.78 -41.48 10.17
CA LEU A 736 4.66 -41.44 9.22
C LEU A 736 5.03 -42.08 7.87
N SER A 737 4.08 -42.83 7.30
CA SER A 737 4.21 -43.36 5.94
C SER A 737 4.09 -42.24 4.90
N TYR A 738 4.65 -42.45 3.71
CA TYR A 738 4.57 -41.49 2.60
C TYR A 738 3.14 -41.06 2.27
N HIS A 739 2.20 -42.03 2.26
CA HIS A 739 0.78 -41.75 2.04
C HIS A 739 0.17 -40.94 3.19
N ALA A 740 0.50 -41.24 4.46
CA ALA A 740 0.01 -40.46 5.59
C ALA A 740 0.52 -39.01 5.56
N LEU A 741 1.79 -38.79 5.19
CA LEU A 741 2.36 -37.46 4.99
C LEU A 741 1.63 -36.67 3.90
N LEU A 742 1.35 -37.30 2.74
CA LEU A 742 0.59 -36.69 1.65
C LEU A 742 -0.85 -36.32 2.06
N HIS A 743 -1.54 -37.21 2.79
CA HIS A 743 -2.89 -36.93 3.29
C HIS A 743 -2.92 -35.78 4.32
N LEU A 744 -1.94 -35.73 5.23
CA LEU A 744 -1.81 -34.60 6.17
C LEU A 744 -1.48 -33.29 5.46
N ALA A 745 -0.60 -33.33 4.47
CA ALA A 745 -0.26 -32.15 3.68
C ALA A 745 -1.44 -31.64 2.85
N ALA A 746 -2.39 -32.50 2.44
CA ALA A 746 -3.59 -32.07 1.73
C ALA A 746 -4.62 -31.33 2.62
N ILE A 747 -4.50 -31.41 3.96
CA ILE A 747 -5.46 -30.81 4.93
C ILE A 747 -4.85 -29.74 5.84
N VAL A 748 -3.52 -29.61 5.89
CA VAL A 748 -2.83 -28.56 6.67
C VAL A 748 -2.91 -27.22 5.94
N THR A 749 -3.40 -26.19 6.64
CA THR A 749 -3.49 -24.81 6.13
C THR A 749 -2.34 -23.91 6.58
N ASP A 750 -1.60 -24.26 7.64
CA ASP A 750 -0.51 -23.44 8.15
C ASP A 750 0.82 -23.73 7.44
N ALA A 751 1.52 -22.65 7.09
CA ALA A 751 2.72 -22.69 6.26
C ALA A 751 3.95 -23.30 6.96
N LEU A 752 3.94 -23.50 8.28
CA LEU A 752 5.07 -24.03 9.05
C LEU A 752 4.96 -25.55 9.19
N SER A 753 3.78 -26.06 9.52
CA SER A 753 3.48 -27.49 9.55
C SER A 753 3.61 -28.10 8.16
N MET A 754 3.13 -27.40 7.12
CA MET A 754 3.28 -27.84 5.73
C MET A 754 4.76 -27.99 5.35
N ASP A 755 5.64 -27.09 5.78
CA ASP A 755 7.07 -27.20 5.51
C ASP A 755 7.71 -28.40 6.19
N ARG A 756 7.31 -28.70 7.43
CA ARG A 756 7.84 -29.87 8.16
C ARG A 756 7.37 -31.19 7.55
N LEU A 757 6.13 -31.25 7.08
CA LEU A 757 5.60 -32.37 6.29
C LEU A 757 6.36 -32.53 4.97
N MET A 758 6.51 -31.44 4.22
CA MET A 758 7.23 -31.44 2.94
C MET A 758 8.70 -31.82 3.08
N GLY A 759 9.36 -31.42 4.18
CA GLY A 759 10.73 -31.85 4.49
C GLY A 759 10.87 -33.35 4.79
N GLN A 760 9.80 -34.06 5.16
CA GLN A 760 9.81 -35.53 5.21
C GLN A 760 9.45 -36.14 3.85
N ILE A 761 8.44 -35.60 3.15
CA ILE A 761 8.05 -36.02 1.80
C ILE A 761 9.27 -35.96 0.84
N ASP A 762 10.10 -34.93 0.96
CA ASP A 762 11.35 -34.77 0.21
C ASP A 762 12.30 -35.96 0.39
N ARG A 763 12.47 -36.47 1.61
CA ARG A 763 13.31 -37.66 1.90
C ARG A 763 12.83 -38.90 1.15
N PHE A 764 11.53 -39.15 1.13
CA PHE A 764 10.94 -40.26 0.37
C PHE A 764 11.03 -40.09 -1.15
N LEU A 765 11.18 -38.85 -1.65
CA LEU A 765 11.39 -38.56 -3.06
C LEU A 765 12.86 -38.69 -3.47
N LEU A 766 13.80 -38.34 -2.59
CA LEU A 766 15.25 -38.56 -2.78
C LEU A 766 15.57 -40.05 -2.99
N ASP A 767 14.89 -40.94 -2.25
CA ASP A 767 14.99 -42.40 -2.43
C ASP A 767 14.31 -42.92 -3.72
N SER A 768 13.83 -42.02 -4.59
CA SER A 768 13.65 -42.21 -6.03
C SER A 768 12.66 -43.30 -6.49
N SER A 769 11.51 -43.44 -5.81
CA SER A 769 10.41 -44.28 -6.33
C SER A 769 9.52 -43.51 -7.32
N ARG A 770 9.29 -44.11 -8.50
CA ARG A 770 8.38 -43.62 -9.56
C ARG A 770 6.96 -43.36 -8.99
N ASP A 771 6.54 -44.23 -8.08
CA ASP A 771 5.21 -44.23 -7.48
C ASP A 771 5.02 -43.10 -6.46
N HIS A 772 6.03 -42.77 -5.65
CA HIS A 772 5.95 -41.64 -4.71
C HIS A 772 5.67 -40.34 -5.46
N LEU A 773 6.45 -40.05 -6.49
CA LEU A 773 6.27 -38.83 -7.28
C LEU A 773 4.92 -38.82 -8.02
N SER A 774 4.43 -39.96 -8.52
CA SER A 774 3.06 -40.07 -9.07
C SER A 774 1.98 -39.76 -8.04
N ASN A 775 2.15 -40.20 -6.79
CA ASN A 775 1.22 -39.92 -5.70
C ASN A 775 1.27 -38.45 -5.24
N LEU A 776 2.45 -37.81 -5.17
CA LEU A 776 2.53 -36.36 -4.93
C LEU A 776 1.74 -35.58 -6.00
N LEU A 777 1.91 -35.93 -7.27
CA LEU A 777 1.18 -35.28 -8.37
C LEU A 777 -0.33 -35.40 -8.19
N ARG A 778 -0.85 -36.59 -7.84
CA ARG A 778 -2.28 -36.81 -7.60
C ARG A 778 -2.88 -35.92 -6.51
N THR A 779 -2.08 -35.45 -5.55
CA THR A 779 -2.55 -34.56 -4.47
C THR A 779 -2.64 -33.08 -4.84
N GLY A 780 -2.02 -32.63 -5.94
CA GLY A 780 -1.95 -31.20 -6.29
C GLY A 780 -0.96 -30.39 -5.43
N LEU A 781 -0.09 -31.05 -4.67
CA LEU A 781 0.90 -30.42 -3.78
C LEU A 781 2.25 -30.14 -4.49
N TRP A 782 2.37 -30.44 -5.79
CA TRP A 782 3.64 -30.35 -6.52
C TRP A 782 4.17 -28.92 -6.59
N GLY A 783 3.31 -27.94 -6.89
CA GLY A 783 3.70 -26.54 -7.00
C GLY A 783 4.25 -25.98 -5.67
N TYR A 784 3.66 -26.41 -4.54
CA TYR A 784 4.15 -26.06 -3.21
C TYR A 784 5.54 -26.66 -2.94
N TRP A 785 5.67 -27.99 -3.09
CA TRP A 785 6.94 -28.69 -2.86
C TRP A 785 8.04 -28.08 -3.75
N ARG A 786 7.79 -27.92 -5.04
CA ARG A 786 8.77 -27.46 -6.01
C ARG A 786 9.24 -26.01 -5.80
N ASN A 787 8.40 -25.14 -5.24
CA ASN A 787 8.74 -23.73 -4.98
C ASN A 787 9.53 -23.53 -3.68
N ARG A 788 9.29 -24.34 -2.63
CA ARG A 788 9.98 -24.23 -1.34
C ARG A 788 11.16 -25.18 -1.17
N PHE A 789 11.07 -26.38 -1.75
CA PHE A 789 12.06 -27.45 -1.64
C PHE A 789 12.79 -27.58 -2.98
N THR A 790 13.75 -26.68 -3.19
CA THR A 790 14.75 -26.87 -4.25
C THR A 790 15.50 -28.18 -3.94
N PRO A 791 15.49 -29.20 -4.81
CA PRO A 791 16.08 -30.49 -4.48
C PRO A 791 17.55 -30.33 -4.11
N TRP A 792 17.94 -30.92 -2.98
CA TRP A 792 19.30 -30.83 -2.45
C TRP A 792 20.26 -31.64 -3.34
N GLY A 793 20.74 -31.02 -4.41
CA GLY A 793 21.90 -31.42 -5.23
C GLY A 793 21.83 -32.76 -5.99
N SER A 794 20.76 -33.54 -5.85
CA SER A 794 20.75 -34.98 -6.21
C SER A 794 19.68 -35.37 -7.22
N LEU A 795 18.50 -34.74 -7.21
CA LEU A 795 17.47 -34.93 -8.23
C LEU A 795 17.56 -33.87 -9.31
N ASP A 796 17.91 -34.32 -10.52
CA ASP A 796 17.97 -33.51 -11.73
C ASP A 796 16.61 -32.85 -12.02
N ALA A 797 16.60 -31.51 -11.99
CA ALA A 797 15.41 -30.69 -12.22
C ALA A 797 14.75 -30.96 -13.58
N LEU A 798 15.55 -31.29 -14.60
CA LEU A 798 15.04 -31.66 -15.92
C LEU A 798 14.31 -32.99 -15.88
N LYS A 799 14.87 -34.02 -15.23
CA LYS A 799 14.21 -35.34 -15.09
C LYS A 799 12.93 -35.25 -14.28
N LEU A 800 12.91 -34.45 -13.23
CA LEU A 800 11.71 -34.18 -12.44
C LEU A 800 10.61 -33.52 -13.28
N ALA A 801 10.96 -32.58 -14.16
CA ALA A 801 10.03 -31.96 -15.09
C ALA A 801 9.58 -32.92 -16.22
N GLU A 802 10.50 -33.67 -16.84
CA GLU A 802 10.14 -34.72 -17.82
C GLU A 802 9.15 -35.72 -17.20
N TYR A 803 9.40 -36.15 -15.96
CA TYR A 803 8.54 -37.09 -15.24
C TYR A 803 7.14 -36.54 -14.91
N TRP A 804 7.05 -35.24 -14.60
CA TRP A 804 5.79 -34.54 -14.39
C TRP A 804 4.91 -34.59 -15.64
N PHE A 805 5.50 -34.37 -16.82
CA PHE A 805 4.79 -34.46 -18.11
C PHE A 805 4.37 -35.90 -18.42
N GLU A 806 5.27 -36.89 -18.24
CA GLU A 806 4.94 -38.31 -18.43
C GLU A 806 3.75 -38.74 -17.54
N SER A 807 3.83 -38.44 -16.24
CA SER A 807 2.86 -38.93 -15.26
C SER A 807 1.49 -38.29 -15.40
N ASN A 808 1.44 -36.97 -15.62
CA ASN A 808 0.15 -36.31 -15.81
C ASN A 808 -0.54 -36.79 -17.11
N ALA A 809 0.21 -37.14 -18.17
CA ALA A 809 -0.36 -37.76 -19.37
C ALA A 809 -1.01 -39.14 -19.14
N GLU A 810 -0.88 -39.72 -17.95
CA GLU A 810 -1.50 -40.98 -17.53
C GLU A 810 -2.54 -40.81 -16.41
N ILE A 811 -2.68 -39.60 -15.83
CA ILE A 811 -3.58 -39.31 -14.71
C ILE A 811 -4.73 -38.41 -15.18
N ASP A 812 -5.95 -38.95 -15.21
CA ASP A 812 -7.17 -38.21 -15.57
C ASP A 812 -7.64 -37.29 -14.43
N ARG A 813 -6.88 -36.21 -14.17
CA ARG A 813 -7.25 -35.18 -13.18
C ARG A 813 -8.46 -34.38 -13.70
N LYS A 814 -9.65 -34.65 -13.15
CA LYS A 814 -10.90 -33.95 -13.50
C LYS A 814 -10.89 -32.43 -13.23
N ASN A 815 -10.04 -31.96 -12.32
CA ASN A 815 -10.06 -30.58 -11.81
C ASN A 815 -9.02 -29.64 -12.46
N GLY A 816 -8.34 -30.11 -13.50
CA GLY A 816 -7.25 -29.37 -14.14
C GLY A 816 -5.92 -29.42 -13.40
N ILE A 817 -4.92 -28.69 -13.93
CA ILE A 817 -3.62 -28.48 -13.29
C ILE A 817 -3.48 -26.98 -12.95
N PRO A 818 -3.15 -26.60 -11.70
CA PRO A 818 -2.91 -25.21 -11.32
C PRO A 818 -1.77 -24.56 -12.11
N MET A 819 -1.89 -23.26 -12.40
CA MET A 819 -0.90 -22.50 -13.17
C MET A 819 0.45 -22.42 -12.44
N GLU A 820 0.44 -22.53 -11.12
CA GLU A 820 1.62 -22.58 -10.24
C GLU A 820 2.40 -23.90 -10.42
N GLU A 821 1.69 -25.03 -10.57
CA GLU A 821 2.34 -26.32 -10.90
C GLU A 821 2.99 -26.26 -12.28
N TRP A 822 2.31 -25.64 -13.25
CA TRP A 822 2.85 -25.41 -14.59
C TRP A 822 4.13 -24.57 -14.54
N GLN A 823 4.09 -23.39 -13.93
CA GLN A 823 5.24 -22.47 -13.85
C GLN A 823 6.44 -23.08 -13.10
N ALA A 824 6.20 -23.79 -12.00
CA ALA A 824 7.24 -24.47 -11.24
C ALA A 824 7.92 -25.60 -12.05
N THR A 825 7.15 -26.28 -12.91
CA THR A 825 7.64 -27.31 -13.85
C THR A 825 8.43 -26.69 -14.99
N ILE A 826 7.90 -25.65 -15.63
CA ILE A 826 8.57 -24.87 -16.68
C ILE A 826 9.92 -24.31 -16.19
N LYS A 827 9.96 -23.76 -14.97
CA LYS A 827 11.21 -23.32 -14.32
C LYS A 827 12.20 -24.47 -14.12
N GLY A 828 11.71 -25.68 -13.85
CA GLY A 828 12.51 -26.91 -13.75
C GLY A 828 13.17 -27.34 -15.07
N LEU A 829 12.58 -27.01 -16.22
CA LEU A 829 13.16 -27.28 -17.54
C LEU A 829 14.39 -26.39 -17.83
N GLY A 830 14.60 -25.29 -17.08
CA GLY A 830 15.85 -24.52 -17.09
C GLY A 830 16.29 -23.94 -18.44
N GLY A 831 15.39 -23.84 -19.43
CA GLY A 831 15.77 -23.47 -20.79
C GLY A 831 16.55 -24.54 -21.56
N SER A 832 16.44 -25.81 -21.16
CA SER A 832 17.18 -26.97 -21.72
C SER A 832 16.37 -27.84 -22.71
N LEU A 833 15.21 -27.35 -23.14
CA LEU A 833 14.23 -28.11 -23.92
C LEU A 833 14.68 -28.36 -25.37
N ASN A 834 15.12 -29.59 -25.65
CA ASN A 834 15.57 -30.05 -26.97
C ASN A 834 14.49 -30.88 -27.70
N SER A 835 14.68 -31.18 -28.99
CA SER A 835 13.72 -31.95 -29.81
C SER A 835 13.38 -33.34 -29.26
N SER A 836 14.32 -34.00 -28.56
CA SER A 836 14.09 -35.33 -27.96
C SER A 836 13.20 -35.21 -26.72
N THR A 837 13.50 -34.27 -25.82
CA THR A 837 12.67 -33.96 -24.66
C THR A 837 11.27 -33.49 -25.08
N LEU A 838 11.16 -32.66 -26.13
CA LEU A 838 9.88 -32.25 -26.72
C LEU A 838 9.05 -33.46 -27.17
N ALA A 839 9.65 -34.43 -27.86
CA ALA A 839 8.97 -35.63 -28.32
C ALA A 839 8.53 -36.59 -27.18
N LYS A 840 9.14 -36.50 -25.99
CA LYS A 840 8.67 -37.19 -24.79
C LYS A 840 7.47 -36.50 -24.17
N ILE A 841 7.55 -35.18 -23.97
CA ILE A 841 6.52 -34.41 -23.23
C ILE A 841 5.29 -34.08 -24.08
N LEU A 842 5.42 -34.03 -25.41
CA LEU A 842 4.31 -33.89 -26.35
C LEU A 842 3.98 -35.28 -26.93
N PRO A 843 3.09 -36.06 -26.30
CA PRO A 843 2.82 -37.41 -26.77
C PRO A 843 2.25 -37.41 -28.20
N SER A 844 2.73 -38.35 -29.00
CA SER A 844 2.21 -38.62 -30.33
C SER A 844 0.73 -39.06 -30.28
N HIS A 845 0.05 -38.87 -31.42
CA HIS A 845 -1.42 -38.95 -31.57
C HIS A 845 -2.11 -40.04 -30.72
N GLY A 846 -3.13 -39.64 -29.95
CA GLY A 846 -4.03 -40.55 -29.24
C GLY A 846 -4.04 -40.37 -27.72
N LYS A 847 -2.90 -40.10 -27.08
CA LYS A 847 -2.89 -39.69 -25.66
C LYS A 847 -3.33 -38.22 -25.57
N ARG A 848 -4.42 -37.97 -24.85
CA ARG A 848 -4.86 -36.61 -24.50
C ARG A 848 -3.78 -35.99 -23.60
N PHE A 849 -3.49 -34.71 -23.79
CA PHE A 849 -2.69 -33.99 -22.81
C PHE A 849 -3.51 -33.91 -21.51
N PRO A 850 -2.89 -34.01 -20.31
CA PRO A 850 -3.61 -33.80 -19.07
C PRO A 850 -4.33 -32.46 -19.12
N TRP A 851 -5.59 -32.48 -18.71
CA TRP A 851 -6.51 -31.36 -18.91
C TRP A 851 -5.97 -30.07 -18.28
N ILE A 852 -5.53 -29.15 -19.12
CA ILE A 852 -5.65 -27.71 -18.87
C ILE A 852 -6.51 -27.21 -20.03
N THR A 853 -7.74 -26.85 -19.71
CA THR A 853 -8.76 -26.52 -20.71
C THR A 853 -8.79 -25.01 -20.95
N PRO A 854 -8.45 -24.51 -22.15
CA PRO A 854 -7.55 -25.09 -23.16
C PRO A 854 -6.08 -24.68 -22.92
N PHE A 855 -5.16 -25.25 -23.70
CA PHE A 855 -3.74 -24.87 -23.70
C PHE A 855 -3.59 -23.37 -24.04
N GLU A 856 -3.33 -22.53 -23.02
CA GLU A 856 -3.44 -21.09 -23.18
C GLU A 856 -2.25 -20.50 -23.96
N ARG A 857 -2.47 -19.32 -24.56
CA ARG A 857 -1.44 -18.50 -25.21
C ARG A 857 -0.17 -18.33 -24.35
N ARG A 858 -0.33 -18.22 -23.03
CA ARG A 858 0.75 -18.15 -22.05
C ARG A 858 1.61 -19.43 -22.01
N GLN A 859 0.99 -20.60 -22.09
CA GLN A 859 1.68 -21.89 -21.97
C GLN A 859 2.50 -22.23 -23.21
N ILE A 860 2.01 -21.86 -24.40
CA ILE A 860 2.80 -21.94 -25.63
C ILE A 860 4.00 -20.99 -25.57
N ALA A 861 3.81 -19.76 -25.08
CA ALA A 861 4.91 -18.82 -24.87
C ALA A 861 5.94 -19.36 -23.87
N ASP A 862 5.51 -19.96 -22.77
CA ASP A 862 6.40 -20.52 -21.75
C ASP A 862 7.21 -21.72 -22.27
N LEU A 863 6.60 -22.64 -23.02
CA LEU A 863 7.34 -23.71 -23.70
C LEU A 863 8.32 -23.16 -24.73
N ALA A 864 7.93 -22.17 -25.53
CA ALA A 864 8.79 -21.55 -26.54
C ALA A 864 10.02 -20.87 -25.91
N LYS A 865 9.87 -20.22 -24.75
CA LYS A 865 11.01 -19.66 -23.98
C LYS A 865 11.99 -20.74 -23.50
N CYS A 866 11.50 -21.94 -23.19
CA CYS A 866 12.34 -23.02 -22.68
C CYS A 866 13.18 -23.75 -23.75
N VAL A 867 12.94 -23.50 -25.03
CA VAL A 867 13.61 -24.14 -26.16
C VAL A 867 15.10 -23.74 -26.26
N ILE A 868 16.00 -24.74 -26.41
CA ILE A 868 17.45 -24.49 -26.56
C ILE A 868 17.87 -24.02 -27.95
N ASN A 869 17.17 -24.43 -29.01
CA ASN A 869 17.61 -24.22 -30.39
C ASN A 869 16.45 -24.25 -31.40
N LEU A 870 16.73 -23.77 -32.61
CA LEU A 870 15.75 -23.64 -33.70
C LEU A 870 15.12 -24.97 -34.11
N LYS A 871 15.87 -26.07 -34.05
CA LYS A 871 15.40 -27.41 -34.39
C LYS A 871 14.31 -27.89 -33.42
N ALA A 872 14.48 -27.59 -32.14
CA ALA A 872 13.49 -27.84 -31.11
C ALA A 872 12.28 -26.90 -31.25
N LEU A 873 12.47 -25.63 -31.64
CA LEU A 873 11.35 -24.70 -31.85
C LEU A 873 10.47 -25.13 -33.04
N GLU A 874 11.10 -25.50 -34.16
CA GLU A 874 10.38 -26.05 -35.32
C GLU A 874 9.72 -27.40 -34.98
N SER A 875 10.34 -28.22 -34.13
CA SER A 875 9.71 -29.45 -33.60
C SER A 875 8.44 -29.14 -32.80
N LEU A 876 8.46 -28.10 -31.95
CA LEU A 876 7.29 -27.62 -31.20
C LEU A 876 6.21 -27.08 -32.15
N ARG A 877 6.57 -26.24 -33.13
CA ARG A 877 5.64 -25.69 -34.13
C ARG A 877 4.95 -26.80 -34.92
N GLN A 878 5.70 -27.77 -35.44
CA GLN A 878 5.15 -28.91 -36.19
C GLN A 878 4.19 -29.77 -35.36
N HIS A 879 4.49 -30.01 -34.07
CA HIS A 879 3.57 -30.74 -33.19
C HIS A 879 2.27 -29.97 -32.92
N LEU A 880 2.34 -28.64 -32.77
CA LEU A 880 1.17 -27.79 -32.54
C LEU A 880 0.29 -27.67 -33.79
N VAL A 881 0.88 -27.40 -34.96
CA VAL A 881 0.16 -27.31 -36.25
C VAL A 881 -0.56 -28.64 -36.56
N LYS A 882 0.13 -29.78 -36.44
CA LYS A 882 -0.44 -31.11 -36.68
C LYS A 882 -1.58 -31.47 -35.70
N ARG A 883 -1.67 -30.80 -34.55
CA ARG A 883 -2.80 -30.94 -33.59
C ARG A 883 -3.97 -30.00 -33.90
N LEU A 884 -3.70 -28.81 -34.42
CA LEU A 884 -4.74 -27.91 -34.94
C LEU A 884 -5.46 -28.56 -36.13
N GLU A 885 -4.70 -29.16 -37.06
CA GLU A 885 -5.23 -29.96 -38.17
C GLU A 885 -6.06 -31.17 -37.71
N ALA A 886 -5.75 -31.73 -36.54
CA ALA A 886 -6.50 -32.85 -35.94
C ALA A 886 -7.80 -32.42 -35.23
N GLY A 887 -8.23 -31.16 -35.37
CA GLY A 887 -9.55 -30.72 -34.90
C GLY A 887 -9.65 -30.45 -33.40
N THR A 888 -8.56 -30.01 -32.76
CA THR A 888 -8.58 -29.51 -31.36
C THR A 888 -8.37 -27.99 -31.34
N PRO A 889 -9.43 -27.17 -31.50
CA PRO A 889 -9.28 -25.73 -31.69
C PRO A 889 -9.16 -24.99 -30.35
N CYS A 890 -7.98 -24.42 -30.09
CA CYS A 890 -7.71 -23.58 -28.92
C CYS A 890 -7.16 -22.20 -29.30
N ILE A 891 -6.32 -22.15 -30.33
CA ILE A 891 -5.58 -20.97 -30.79
C ILE A 891 -5.57 -20.99 -32.31
N GLN A 892 -5.79 -19.84 -32.96
CA GLN A 892 -5.77 -19.74 -34.43
C GLN A 892 -4.32 -19.87 -34.96
N PRO A 893 -4.09 -20.46 -36.15
CA PRO A 893 -2.73 -20.58 -36.71
C PRO A 893 -1.95 -19.26 -36.75
N ALA A 894 -2.60 -18.16 -37.13
CA ALA A 894 -1.99 -16.82 -37.15
C ALA A 894 -1.63 -16.29 -35.74
N GLU A 895 -2.38 -16.68 -34.71
CA GLU A 895 -2.05 -16.32 -33.32
C GLU A 895 -0.93 -17.21 -32.77
N LEU A 896 -0.89 -18.49 -33.12
CA LEU A 896 0.24 -19.38 -32.82
C LEU A 896 1.54 -18.81 -33.38
N GLU A 897 1.56 -18.42 -34.67
CA GLU A 897 2.74 -17.79 -35.27
C GLU A 897 3.09 -16.49 -34.52
N LYS A 898 2.13 -15.61 -34.20
CA LYS A 898 2.36 -14.38 -33.40
C LYS A 898 2.98 -14.64 -32.02
N ILE A 899 2.61 -15.75 -31.35
CA ILE A 899 3.17 -16.14 -30.04
C ILE A 899 4.61 -16.63 -30.18
N LEU A 900 4.86 -17.50 -31.16
CA LEU A 900 6.20 -18.02 -31.43
C LEU A 900 7.14 -16.87 -31.82
N ASP A 901 6.68 -16.00 -32.73
CA ASP A 901 7.35 -14.76 -33.11
C ASP A 901 7.72 -13.93 -31.89
N ALA A 902 6.76 -13.56 -31.05
CA ALA A 902 6.99 -12.65 -29.92
C ALA A 902 8.08 -13.12 -28.96
N ASN A 903 8.20 -14.43 -28.73
CA ASN A 903 9.25 -15.00 -27.89
C ASN A 903 10.60 -15.11 -28.63
N TYR A 904 10.57 -15.24 -29.95
CA TYR A 904 11.73 -15.21 -30.83
C TYR A 904 12.41 -13.83 -30.88
N ARG A 905 11.65 -12.73 -30.73
CA ARG A 905 12.16 -11.34 -30.73
C ARG A 905 12.97 -10.97 -29.47
N THR A 906 13.17 -11.90 -28.53
CA THR A 906 13.88 -11.61 -27.27
C THR A 906 15.40 -11.54 -27.49
N PRO A 907 16.13 -10.53 -26.94
CA PRO A 907 17.56 -10.36 -27.18
C PRO A 907 18.40 -11.62 -26.94
N ASN A 908 18.12 -12.34 -25.84
CA ASN A 908 18.83 -13.58 -25.49
C ASN A 908 18.62 -14.72 -26.50
N GLN A 909 17.46 -14.79 -27.18
CA GLN A 909 17.25 -15.77 -28.25
C GLN A 909 17.91 -15.31 -29.56
N ILE A 910 17.80 -14.01 -29.90
CA ILE A 910 18.50 -13.43 -31.05
C ILE A 910 20.03 -13.68 -30.95
N GLU A 911 20.62 -13.53 -29.76
CA GLU A 911 22.04 -13.83 -29.53
C GLU A 911 22.36 -15.32 -29.69
N LYS A 912 21.55 -16.22 -29.12
CA LYS A 912 21.72 -17.68 -29.30
C LYS A 912 21.62 -18.09 -30.78
N ILE A 913 20.71 -17.47 -31.52
CA ILE A 913 20.52 -17.70 -32.96
C ILE A 913 21.72 -17.18 -33.76
N ALA A 914 22.21 -15.97 -33.45
CA ALA A 914 23.42 -15.43 -34.05
C ALA A 914 24.66 -16.29 -33.73
N LYS A 915 24.75 -16.85 -32.52
CA LYS A 915 25.82 -17.79 -32.12
C LYS A 915 25.72 -19.11 -32.89
N ALA A 916 24.51 -19.66 -33.06
CA ALA A 916 24.27 -20.88 -33.84
C ALA A 916 24.58 -20.69 -35.34
N LEU A 917 24.16 -19.56 -35.94
CA LEU A 917 24.47 -19.18 -37.31
C LEU A 917 25.99 -19.06 -37.56
N ARG A 918 26.75 -18.61 -36.56
CA ARG A 918 28.22 -18.54 -36.62
C ARG A 918 28.90 -19.90 -36.51
N SER A 919 28.28 -20.90 -35.87
CA SER A 919 28.85 -22.23 -35.67
C SER A 919 28.47 -23.25 -36.74
N ASP A 920 27.22 -23.26 -37.21
CA ASP A 920 26.76 -24.06 -38.36
C ASP A 920 25.80 -23.22 -39.22
N PRO A 921 26.34 -22.47 -40.19
CA PRO A 921 25.53 -21.58 -41.02
C PRO A 921 24.50 -22.33 -41.87
N TYR A 922 24.83 -23.55 -42.33
CA TYR A 922 24.03 -24.25 -43.33
C TYR A 922 22.79 -24.91 -42.73
N GLU A 923 22.91 -25.58 -41.57
CA GLU A 923 21.72 -26.08 -40.87
C GLU A 923 20.86 -24.92 -40.33
N ALA A 924 21.49 -23.88 -39.76
CA ALA A 924 20.77 -22.75 -39.19
C ALA A 924 19.98 -21.93 -40.23
N ILE A 925 20.60 -21.58 -41.38
CA ILE A 925 19.90 -20.88 -42.48
C ILE A 925 18.77 -21.77 -43.04
N GLY A 926 18.99 -23.09 -43.17
CA GLY A 926 17.97 -24.03 -43.61
C GLY A 926 16.74 -24.09 -42.70
N VAL A 927 16.90 -23.91 -41.39
CA VAL A 927 15.78 -23.85 -40.44
C VAL A 927 15.11 -22.46 -40.46
N VAL A 928 15.87 -21.36 -40.47
CA VAL A 928 15.33 -19.99 -40.60
C VAL A 928 14.49 -19.85 -41.87
N ALA A 929 14.96 -20.42 -43.00
CA ALA A 929 14.25 -20.42 -44.27
C ALA A 929 12.92 -21.18 -44.22
N LYS A 930 12.89 -22.37 -43.62
CA LYS A 930 11.67 -23.20 -43.48
C LYS A 930 10.66 -22.62 -42.49
N ALA A 931 11.13 -21.89 -41.48
CA ALA A 931 10.29 -21.21 -40.50
C ALA A 931 9.82 -19.82 -40.97
N GLY A 932 10.44 -19.23 -42.00
CA GLY A 932 10.04 -17.93 -42.57
C GLY A 932 10.57 -16.70 -41.82
N LEU A 933 11.59 -16.86 -40.98
CA LEU A 933 11.98 -15.90 -39.94
C LEU A 933 13.03 -14.87 -40.43
N TRP A 934 12.76 -14.22 -41.57
CA TRP A 934 13.75 -13.41 -42.29
C TRP A 934 13.86 -11.92 -41.87
N ASP A 935 12.87 -11.37 -41.16
CA ASP A 935 12.66 -9.92 -41.03
C ASP A 935 13.40 -9.26 -39.83
N TRP A 936 14.58 -9.76 -39.49
CA TRP A 936 15.28 -9.45 -38.22
C TRP A 936 16.63 -8.79 -38.45
N ARG A 937 16.76 -7.48 -38.21
CA ARG A 937 18.03 -6.72 -38.38
C ARG A 937 19.29 -7.47 -37.89
N PRO A 938 19.39 -7.95 -36.63
CA PRO A 938 20.60 -8.63 -36.17
C PRO A 938 20.85 -10.01 -36.80
N ILE A 939 19.81 -10.70 -37.26
CA ILE A 939 19.93 -11.97 -37.99
C ILE A 939 20.32 -11.68 -39.45
N ALA A 940 19.75 -10.65 -40.07
CA ALA A 940 20.15 -10.13 -41.36
C ALA A 940 21.61 -9.67 -41.33
N ASP A 941 22.05 -8.92 -40.32
CA ASP A 941 23.44 -8.51 -40.13
C ASP A 941 24.37 -9.72 -39.94
N ALA A 942 23.96 -10.75 -39.19
CA ALA A 942 24.72 -11.99 -39.05
C ALA A 942 24.80 -12.78 -40.36
N ILE A 943 23.70 -12.86 -41.14
CA ILE A 943 23.65 -13.50 -42.45
C ILE A 943 24.48 -12.72 -43.46
N ILE A 944 24.37 -11.39 -43.50
CA ILE A 944 25.18 -10.48 -44.32
C ILE A 944 26.65 -10.70 -44.00
N HIS A 945 27.04 -10.70 -42.72
CA HIS A 945 28.44 -10.90 -42.34
C HIS A 945 28.98 -12.31 -42.71
N ILE A 946 28.13 -13.35 -42.64
CA ILE A 946 28.47 -14.69 -43.14
C ILE A 946 28.58 -14.70 -44.67
N LEU A 947 27.68 -14.02 -45.39
CA LEU A 947 27.71 -13.90 -46.85
C LEU A 947 28.90 -13.08 -47.33
N GLU A 948 29.25 -11.98 -46.66
CA GLU A 948 30.46 -11.18 -46.90
C GLU A 948 31.72 -12.02 -46.70
N ARG A 949 31.77 -12.82 -45.63
CA ARG A 949 32.91 -13.70 -45.34
C ARG A 949 33.01 -14.86 -46.33
N LEU A 950 31.89 -15.41 -46.77
CA LEU A 950 31.84 -16.39 -47.88
C LEU A 950 32.26 -15.74 -49.20
N LEU A 951 31.81 -14.53 -49.50
CA LEU A 951 32.18 -13.77 -50.70
C LEU A 951 33.69 -13.45 -50.72
N ALA A 952 34.26 -13.04 -49.59
CA ALA A 952 35.69 -12.83 -49.43
C ALA A 952 36.48 -14.14 -49.62
N ASN A 953 36.01 -15.26 -49.08
CA ASN A 953 36.63 -16.56 -49.30
C ASN A 953 36.54 -16.99 -50.79
N VAL A 954 35.43 -16.72 -51.48
CA VAL A 954 35.23 -16.98 -52.92
C VAL A 954 36.14 -16.11 -53.80
N GLN A 955 36.36 -14.86 -53.40
CA GLN A 955 37.28 -13.94 -54.09
C GLN A 955 38.74 -14.37 -53.90
N ASN A 956 39.06 -15.00 -52.77
CA ASN A 956 40.41 -15.45 -52.45
C ASN A 956 40.75 -16.87 -52.93
N ASP A 957 39.76 -17.78 -53.07
CA ASP A 957 40.00 -19.16 -53.50
C ASP A 957 39.05 -19.63 -54.61
N ARG A 958 39.62 -19.96 -55.79
CA ARG A 958 38.88 -20.35 -56.98
C ARG A 958 38.54 -21.85 -57.01
N GLN A 959 37.63 -22.30 -56.15
CA GLN A 959 36.71 -23.41 -56.46
C GLN A 959 35.67 -23.62 -55.35
N PHE A 960 34.38 -23.51 -55.69
CA PHE A 960 33.34 -24.19 -54.95
C PHE A 960 33.14 -25.60 -55.52
N SER A 961 32.95 -26.57 -54.62
CA SER A 961 32.21 -27.80 -54.94
C SER A 961 31.04 -27.93 -53.96
N ARG A 962 29.85 -28.22 -54.50
CA ARG A 962 28.60 -28.55 -53.78
C ARG A 962 28.14 -27.57 -52.67
N SER A 963 27.48 -26.48 -53.07
CA SER A 963 26.35 -25.93 -52.28
C SER A 963 25.38 -25.06 -53.10
N ASP A 964 24.99 -25.49 -54.31
CA ASP A 964 23.97 -24.78 -55.13
C ASP A 964 22.62 -24.63 -54.39
N ALA A 965 22.35 -25.52 -53.43
CA ALA A 965 21.14 -25.51 -52.60
C ALA A 965 20.94 -24.19 -51.82
N LEU A 966 22.00 -23.51 -51.37
CA LEU A 966 21.86 -22.27 -50.60
C LEU A 966 21.35 -21.12 -51.48
N PHE A 967 21.95 -20.96 -52.66
CA PHE A 967 21.54 -19.95 -53.64
C PHE A 967 20.15 -20.25 -54.21
N ILE A 968 19.84 -21.52 -54.52
CA ILE A 968 18.49 -21.91 -54.97
C ILE A 968 17.44 -21.62 -53.89
N THR A 969 17.73 -21.86 -52.60
CA THR A 969 16.78 -21.59 -51.51
C THR A 969 16.57 -20.08 -51.27
N LEU A 970 17.62 -19.26 -51.44
CA LEU A 970 17.51 -17.81 -51.38
C LEU A 970 16.72 -17.24 -52.58
N ASP A 971 17.03 -17.71 -53.80
CA ASP A 971 16.38 -17.25 -55.03
C ASP A 971 14.88 -17.62 -55.05
N GLN A 972 14.52 -18.85 -54.66
CA GLN A 972 13.12 -19.31 -54.55
C GLN A 972 12.29 -18.58 -53.48
N ASN A 973 12.91 -17.91 -52.51
CA ASN A 973 12.20 -17.11 -51.50
C ASN A 973 12.26 -15.60 -51.77
N ALA A 974 13.05 -15.14 -52.74
CA ALA A 974 13.16 -13.72 -53.08
C ALA A 974 11.81 -13.13 -53.54
N ASP A 975 10.99 -13.91 -54.25
CA ASP A 975 9.68 -13.49 -54.76
C ASP A 975 8.61 -13.30 -53.66
N ARG A 976 8.88 -13.74 -52.41
CA ARG A 976 8.00 -13.47 -51.25
C ARG A 976 8.21 -12.07 -50.65
N ILE A 977 9.25 -11.35 -51.07
CA ILE A 977 9.48 -9.95 -50.71
C ILE A 977 8.91 -9.11 -51.85
N LEU A 978 7.77 -8.45 -51.59
CA LEU A 978 7.05 -7.62 -52.57
C LEU A 978 7.96 -6.53 -53.15
N LEU A 979 8.42 -6.71 -54.40
CA LEU A 979 9.26 -5.75 -55.13
C LEU A 979 8.78 -5.61 -56.59
N PRO A 980 8.80 -4.39 -57.18
CA PRO A 980 8.45 -4.20 -58.58
C PRO A 980 9.48 -4.84 -59.53
N SER A 981 8.98 -5.45 -60.59
CA SER A 981 9.80 -6.01 -61.67
C SER A 981 10.33 -4.90 -62.60
N GLU A 982 11.45 -4.27 -62.23
CA GLU A 982 12.50 -3.73 -63.13
C GLU A 982 13.49 -2.83 -62.36
N SER A 983 14.50 -3.44 -61.75
CA SER A 983 15.74 -2.79 -61.29
C SER A 983 16.78 -3.86 -60.95
N ASN A 984 18.06 -3.59 -61.21
CA ASN A 984 19.13 -4.57 -60.99
C ASN A 984 19.28 -4.84 -59.47
N LYS A 985 18.96 -6.07 -59.03
CA LYS A 985 18.62 -6.41 -57.63
C LYS A 985 19.70 -6.06 -56.58
N PHE A 986 20.96 -5.88 -56.99
CA PHE A 986 22.06 -5.48 -56.09
C PHE A 986 22.17 -3.97 -55.82
N GLN A 987 21.74 -3.11 -56.76
CA GLN A 987 21.91 -1.65 -56.61
C GLN A 987 20.86 -1.02 -55.68
N LEU A 988 19.68 -1.64 -55.55
CA LEU A 988 18.62 -1.13 -54.67
C LEU A 988 18.94 -1.30 -53.17
N LEU A 989 19.70 -2.32 -52.81
CA LEU A 989 20.23 -2.52 -51.45
C LEU A 989 21.25 -1.42 -51.08
N ALA A 990 22.15 -1.07 -52.00
CA ALA A 990 23.07 0.06 -51.83
C ALA A 990 22.33 1.41 -51.78
N TYR A 991 21.28 1.58 -52.58
CA TYR A 991 20.45 2.79 -52.57
C TYR A 991 19.73 2.98 -51.22
N ARG A 992 19.09 1.95 -50.68
CA ARG A 992 18.43 2.00 -49.37
C ARG A 992 19.40 2.17 -48.18
N ALA A 993 20.64 1.72 -48.30
CA ALA A 993 21.68 2.03 -47.32
C ALA A 993 22.04 3.53 -47.29
N SER A 994 21.85 4.25 -48.41
CA SER A 994 22.13 5.70 -48.52
C SER A 994 20.99 6.63 -48.09
N GLU A 995 19.76 6.13 -47.95
CA GLU A 995 18.59 6.94 -47.52
C GLU A 995 18.42 7.06 -45.99
N LEU A 996 19.29 6.44 -45.18
CA LEU A 996 19.31 6.60 -43.71
C LEU A 996 19.91 7.95 -43.29
N ASN A 997 19.26 9.03 -43.72
CA ASN A 997 19.63 10.41 -43.39
C ASN A 997 18.89 10.86 -42.12
N TYR A 998 19.64 11.20 -41.07
CA TYR A 998 19.12 11.47 -39.71
C TYR A 998 18.26 12.74 -39.57
N SER A 999 18.15 13.57 -40.61
CA SER A 999 17.56 14.92 -40.55
C SER A 999 16.05 14.97 -40.29
N ARG A 1000 15.28 13.88 -40.52
CA ARG A 1000 13.83 13.86 -40.29
C ARG A 1000 13.38 13.38 -38.91
N LEU A 1001 14.32 13.05 -38.01
CA LEU A 1001 14.00 12.72 -36.61
C LEU A 1001 14.08 13.94 -35.67
N ALA A 1002 14.81 14.98 -36.06
CA ALA A 1002 15.01 16.18 -35.24
C ALA A 1002 13.73 17.03 -35.09
N ASP A 1003 12.96 17.19 -36.17
CA ASP A 1003 11.75 18.05 -36.21
C ASP A 1003 10.52 17.47 -35.46
N ARG A 1004 10.67 16.37 -34.69
CA ARG A 1004 9.55 15.69 -34.02
C ARG A 1004 9.75 15.38 -32.53
N LEU A 1005 10.81 15.90 -31.89
CA LEU A 1005 11.11 15.62 -30.48
C LEU A 1005 11.35 16.88 -29.61
N SER A 1006 10.39 17.80 -29.61
CA SER A 1006 9.93 18.57 -28.42
C SER A 1006 8.77 19.47 -28.85
N PRO A 1007 7.62 19.46 -28.14
CA PRO A 1007 7.40 20.50 -27.14
C PRO A 1007 6.57 20.00 -25.95
N ASN A 1008 7.20 19.52 -24.88
CA ASN A 1008 6.48 19.15 -23.65
C ASN A 1008 7.38 19.10 -22.40
N ILE A 1009 7.89 20.25 -21.95
CA ILE A 1009 8.28 20.44 -20.55
C ILE A 1009 7.85 21.84 -20.12
N THR A 1010 6.92 21.94 -19.16
CA THR A 1010 6.67 23.18 -18.42
C THR A 1010 7.65 23.25 -17.24
N ILE A 1011 8.74 23.98 -17.44
CA ILE A 1011 9.66 24.43 -16.38
C ILE A 1011 9.21 25.81 -15.88
N ASP A 1012 9.61 26.15 -14.66
CA ASP A 1012 9.26 27.40 -13.99
C ASP A 1012 9.84 28.61 -14.73
N VAL A 1013 8.97 29.48 -15.27
CA VAL A 1013 9.32 30.47 -16.31
C VAL A 1013 10.30 31.53 -15.81
N ASP A 1014 10.28 31.84 -14.50
CA ASP A 1014 11.21 32.80 -13.89
C ASP A 1014 12.61 32.20 -13.67
N LEU A 1015 12.76 30.87 -13.60
CA LEU A 1015 14.06 30.22 -13.42
C LEU A 1015 14.83 30.13 -14.74
N ASP A 1016 14.15 29.80 -15.85
CA ASP A 1016 14.77 29.76 -17.17
C ASP A 1016 15.25 31.17 -17.57
N ARG A 1017 14.44 32.22 -17.35
CA ARG A 1017 14.83 33.59 -17.68
C ARG A 1017 16.11 34.04 -16.96
N THR A 1018 16.22 33.79 -15.66
CA THR A 1018 17.43 34.14 -14.88
C THR A 1018 18.64 33.30 -15.30
N THR A 1019 18.41 32.06 -15.75
CA THR A 1019 19.46 31.15 -16.23
C THR A 1019 19.92 31.51 -17.66
N GLU A 1020 19.01 31.98 -18.51
CA GLU A 1020 19.30 32.56 -19.83
C GLU A 1020 20.08 33.87 -19.69
N ASP A 1021 19.66 34.80 -18.82
CA ASP A 1021 20.37 36.06 -18.56
C ASP A 1021 21.82 35.79 -18.07
N PHE A 1022 22.01 34.80 -17.21
CA PHE A 1022 23.35 34.39 -16.73
C PHE A 1022 24.17 33.69 -17.83
N SER A 1023 23.56 32.80 -18.63
CA SER A 1023 24.25 32.09 -19.72
C SER A 1023 24.66 33.04 -20.84
N ALA A 1024 23.78 33.99 -21.20
CA ALA A 1024 24.06 35.07 -22.14
C ALA A 1024 25.19 35.98 -21.64
N TYR A 1025 25.26 36.29 -20.34
CA TYR A 1025 26.38 37.02 -19.75
C TYR A 1025 27.73 36.28 -19.89
N LEU A 1026 27.77 34.97 -19.64
CA LEU A 1026 28.98 34.17 -19.78
C LEU A 1026 29.45 34.06 -21.25
N LEU A 1027 28.50 33.95 -22.18
CA LEU A 1027 28.79 33.90 -23.62
C LEU A 1027 29.28 35.25 -24.15
N ALA A 1028 28.62 36.35 -23.78
CA ALA A 1028 28.94 37.71 -24.23
C ALA A 1028 30.32 38.21 -23.77
N ASN A 1029 30.87 37.67 -22.68
CA ASN A 1029 32.18 38.06 -22.13
C ASN A 1029 33.29 37.02 -22.41
N SER A 1030 33.02 35.98 -23.20
CA SER A 1030 33.92 34.83 -23.39
C SER A 1030 35.33 35.18 -23.92
N GLU A 1031 35.50 36.29 -24.62
CA GLU A 1031 36.81 36.79 -25.11
C GLU A 1031 37.51 37.77 -24.14
N VAL A 1032 36.82 38.31 -23.13
CA VAL A 1032 37.34 39.31 -22.17
C VAL A 1032 37.13 38.85 -20.71
N LEU A 1033 37.47 37.58 -20.43
CA LEU A 1033 37.50 37.03 -19.07
C LEU A 1033 38.88 37.20 -18.40
N THR A 1034 39.31 38.45 -18.31
CA THR A 1034 40.42 38.93 -17.48
C THR A 1034 39.92 40.01 -16.52
N ASP A 1035 39.92 39.63 -15.23
CA ASP A 1035 39.98 40.47 -14.02
C ASP A 1035 38.71 41.12 -13.42
N ASP A 1036 37.52 41.14 -14.06
CA ASP A 1036 36.28 41.70 -13.45
C ASP A 1036 35.47 40.67 -12.61
N VAL A 1037 36.12 40.07 -11.61
CA VAL A 1037 35.53 39.07 -10.67
C VAL A 1037 34.27 39.54 -9.93
N PRO A 1038 34.15 40.80 -9.42
CA PRO A 1038 33.02 41.21 -8.58
C PRO A 1038 31.65 41.07 -9.24
N ARG A 1039 31.57 41.23 -10.57
CA ARG A 1039 30.30 41.09 -11.30
C ARG A 1039 29.82 39.65 -11.45
N PHE A 1040 30.75 38.69 -11.50
CA PHE A 1040 30.39 37.27 -11.51
C PHE A 1040 29.81 36.85 -10.15
N GLU A 1041 30.39 37.32 -9.04
CA GLU A 1041 29.83 37.10 -7.71
C GLU A 1041 28.44 37.73 -7.53
N GLU A 1042 28.23 38.96 -8.00
CA GLU A 1042 26.93 39.63 -7.89
C GLU A 1042 25.84 38.87 -8.67
N ALA A 1043 26.14 38.41 -9.88
CA ALA A 1043 25.22 37.64 -10.69
C ALA A 1043 24.89 36.26 -10.07
N LEU A 1044 25.90 35.55 -9.57
CA LEU A 1044 25.72 34.26 -8.89
C LEU A 1044 24.91 34.41 -7.59
N CYS A 1045 25.17 35.45 -6.79
CA CYS A 1045 24.41 35.72 -5.57
C CYS A 1045 22.94 36.11 -5.84
N ARG A 1046 22.63 36.78 -6.96
CA ARG A 1046 21.24 37.05 -7.36
C ARG A 1046 20.51 35.76 -7.74
N TRP A 1047 21.16 34.87 -8.50
CA TRP A 1047 20.60 33.57 -8.86
C TRP A 1047 20.37 32.69 -7.61
N GLU A 1048 21.33 32.63 -6.67
CA GLU A 1048 21.16 31.94 -5.37
C GLU A 1048 20.02 32.55 -4.53
N GLY A 1049 19.93 33.88 -4.46
CA GLY A 1049 18.93 34.58 -3.64
C GLY A 1049 17.48 34.37 -4.07
N GLN A 1050 17.24 33.93 -5.30
CA GLN A 1050 15.92 33.64 -5.84
C GLN A 1050 15.49 32.16 -5.69
N GLN A 1051 16.37 31.24 -5.31
CA GLN A 1051 16.06 29.80 -5.15
C GLN A 1051 15.20 29.46 -3.92
N GLY A 1052 15.10 30.38 -2.95
CA GLY A 1052 14.45 30.10 -1.66
C GLY A 1052 15.28 29.21 -0.73
N SER A 1053 15.07 29.37 0.58
CA SER A 1053 15.96 28.82 1.62
C SER A 1053 15.71 27.34 2.00
N SER A 1054 15.10 26.53 1.15
CA SER A 1054 14.59 25.19 1.49
C SER A 1054 15.32 23.99 0.87
N ILE A 1055 16.48 24.17 0.22
CA ILE A 1055 17.25 23.06 -0.37
C ILE A 1055 18.11 22.37 0.71
N GLN A 1056 17.49 21.45 1.45
CA GLN A 1056 18.17 20.48 2.34
C GLN A 1056 17.62 19.05 2.16
N SER A 1057 17.63 18.53 0.93
CA SER A 1057 17.75 17.10 0.62
C SER A 1057 17.95 16.93 -0.89
N PHE A 1058 18.70 15.91 -1.30
CA PHE A 1058 19.08 15.70 -2.70
C PHE A 1058 17.93 15.11 -3.53
N ASP A 1059 17.69 15.68 -4.70
CA ASP A 1059 18.05 15.04 -5.97
C ASP A 1059 18.32 16.12 -7.03
N TYR A 1060 19.33 15.89 -7.88
CA TYR A 1060 19.95 16.85 -8.82
C TYR A 1060 20.67 18.06 -8.19
N HIS A 1061 21.98 18.14 -8.45
CA HIS A 1061 22.85 19.23 -8.02
C HIS A 1061 22.68 20.44 -8.96
N PRO A 1062 22.27 21.64 -8.51
CA PRO A 1062 21.91 22.75 -9.40
C PRO A 1062 23.01 23.18 -10.38
N LEU A 1063 24.29 23.05 -10.00
CA LEU A 1063 25.43 23.35 -10.88
C LEU A 1063 25.55 22.37 -12.07
N VAL A 1064 24.99 21.15 -11.99
CA VAL A 1064 24.99 20.19 -13.11
C VAL A 1064 23.91 20.56 -14.14
N ALA A 1065 22.73 21.01 -13.68
CA ALA A 1065 21.70 21.55 -14.57
C ALA A 1065 22.21 22.80 -15.31
N LEU A 1066 22.83 23.73 -14.57
CA LEU A 1066 23.47 24.92 -15.12
C LEU A 1066 24.57 24.57 -16.13
N ALA A 1067 25.43 23.60 -15.83
CA ALA A 1067 26.48 23.13 -16.75
C ALA A 1067 25.92 22.53 -18.04
N SER A 1068 24.83 21.76 -17.95
CA SER A 1068 24.16 21.17 -19.11
C SER A 1068 23.48 22.23 -19.97
N HIS A 1069 22.84 23.23 -19.36
CA HIS A 1069 22.23 24.35 -20.08
C HIS A 1069 23.28 25.21 -20.80
N VAL A 1070 24.35 25.61 -20.10
CA VAL A 1070 25.48 26.36 -20.70
C VAL A 1070 26.17 25.55 -21.80
N LYS A 1071 26.35 24.23 -21.62
CA LYS A 1071 26.86 23.34 -22.68
C LYS A 1071 26.00 23.40 -23.94
N ASN A 1072 24.67 23.29 -23.79
CA ASN A 1072 23.76 23.26 -24.92
C ASN A 1072 23.73 24.60 -25.65
N GLN A 1073 23.63 25.73 -24.94
CA GLN A 1073 23.75 27.06 -25.58
C GLN A 1073 25.12 27.27 -26.26
N VAL A 1074 26.25 26.86 -25.65
CA VAL A 1074 27.58 26.98 -26.29
C VAL A 1074 27.61 26.20 -27.60
N MET A 1075 27.03 24.99 -27.64
CA MET A 1075 26.95 24.17 -28.85
C MET A 1075 26.09 24.82 -29.94
N GLU A 1076 24.93 25.37 -29.58
CA GLU A 1076 24.02 26.04 -30.51
C GLU A 1076 24.61 27.35 -31.07
N THR A 1077 25.25 28.15 -30.21
CA THR A 1077 25.71 29.50 -30.60
C THR A 1077 27.05 29.50 -31.35
N THR A 1078 27.97 28.58 -31.05
CA THR A 1078 29.35 28.64 -31.58
C THR A 1078 29.64 27.69 -32.75
N GLN A 1079 28.78 26.70 -33.00
CA GLN A 1079 29.00 25.58 -33.94
C GLN A 1079 30.32 24.78 -33.73
N ALA A 1080 31.05 25.04 -32.65
CA ALA A 1080 32.29 24.35 -32.31
C ALA A 1080 32.00 23.15 -31.38
N PRO A 1081 32.77 22.04 -31.48
CA PRO A 1081 32.52 20.87 -30.65
C PRO A 1081 32.83 21.15 -29.18
N ALA A 1082 31.84 20.87 -28.31
CA ALA A 1082 31.77 21.36 -26.92
C ALA A 1082 33.01 21.08 -26.05
N TYR A 1083 33.73 19.99 -26.32
CA TYR A 1083 34.88 19.55 -25.52
C TYR A 1083 36.03 20.58 -25.47
N LEU A 1084 36.13 21.50 -26.44
CA LEU A 1084 37.16 22.54 -26.47
C LEU A 1084 36.95 23.67 -25.44
N TYR A 1085 35.70 23.92 -25.04
CA TYR A 1085 35.33 25.05 -24.17
C TYR A 1085 34.93 24.58 -22.76
N LEU A 1086 34.24 23.44 -22.66
CA LEU A 1086 33.76 22.87 -21.40
C LEU A 1086 34.86 22.76 -20.33
N GLY A 1087 36.04 22.22 -20.67
CA GLY A 1087 37.12 22.05 -19.70
C GLY A 1087 37.59 23.37 -19.05
N LYS A 1088 37.57 24.49 -19.79
CA LYS A 1088 37.96 25.82 -19.27
C LYS A 1088 36.86 26.44 -18.41
N VAL A 1089 35.60 26.35 -18.86
CA VAL A 1089 34.44 26.84 -18.09
C VAL A 1089 34.35 26.08 -16.77
N TRP A 1090 34.46 24.75 -16.81
CA TRP A 1090 34.33 23.88 -15.65
C TRP A 1090 35.48 24.02 -14.65
N SER A 1091 36.73 24.12 -15.14
CA SER A 1091 37.88 24.46 -14.30
C SER A 1091 37.68 25.76 -13.53
N ARG A 1092 37.18 26.82 -14.19
CA ARG A 1092 37.01 28.14 -13.54
C ARG A 1092 35.81 28.18 -12.59
N LEU A 1093 34.71 27.50 -12.91
CA LEU A 1093 33.56 27.34 -12.00
C LEU A 1093 33.97 26.59 -10.73
N ALA A 1094 34.74 25.51 -10.86
CA ALA A 1094 35.27 24.75 -9.73
C ALA A 1094 36.21 25.60 -8.86
N THR A 1095 37.10 26.40 -9.46
CA THR A 1095 37.99 27.33 -8.72
C THR A 1095 37.18 28.36 -7.93
N VAL A 1096 36.21 29.04 -8.54
CA VAL A 1096 35.42 30.08 -7.83
C VAL A 1096 34.60 29.49 -6.67
N VAL A 1097 33.99 28.32 -6.86
CA VAL A 1097 33.26 27.62 -5.78
C VAL A 1097 34.21 27.22 -4.64
N ALA A 1098 35.40 26.73 -4.96
CA ALA A 1098 36.41 26.34 -3.97
C ALA A 1098 37.01 27.54 -3.20
N GLU A 1099 37.25 28.66 -3.89
CA GLU A 1099 37.90 29.84 -3.30
C GLU A 1099 36.95 30.73 -2.49
N HIS A 1100 35.66 30.82 -2.84
CA HIS A 1100 34.75 31.82 -2.25
C HIS A 1100 33.55 31.21 -1.49
N ARG A 1101 33.24 29.91 -1.65
CA ARG A 1101 32.16 29.21 -0.91
C ARG A 1101 32.60 27.85 -0.34
N PRO A 1102 33.61 27.80 0.56
CA PRO A 1102 34.19 26.53 1.06
C PRO A 1102 33.24 25.61 1.84
N ASN A 1103 32.04 26.07 2.21
CA ASN A 1103 31.01 25.22 2.83
C ASN A 1103 30.24 24.37 1.81
N LEU A 1104 30.12 24.77 0.54
CA LEU A 1104 29.62 23.91 -0.55
C LEU A 1104 30.65 22.86 -0.97
N ALA A 1105 31.95 23.16 -0.75
CA ALA A 1105 33.06 22.25 -1.03
C ALA A 1105 33.33 21.21 0.08
N LYS A 1106 32.46 21.08 1.09
CA LYS A 1106 32.61 20.04 2.14
C LYS A 1106 32.15 18.68 1.59
N PRO A 1107 33.04 17.68 1.43
CA PRO A 1107 32.63 16.39 0.90
C PRO A 1107 31.78 15.63 1.93
N MET A 1108 30.71 14.99 1.46
CA MET A 1108 30.14 13.86 2.19
C MET A 1108 31.21 12.79 2.39
N HIS A 1109 31.17 12.07 3.52
CA HIS A 1109 32.08 10.98 3.82
C HIS A 1109 31.82 9.74 2.95
N TYR A 1110 32.19 9.81 1.67
CA TYR A 1110 32.49 8.64 0.87
C TYR A 1110 33.93 8.17 1.15
N PRO A 1111 34.21 6.85 1.14
CA PRO A 1111 35.58 6.37 1.26
C PRO A 1111 36.43 6.88 0.09
N LYS A 1112 37.69 7.24 0.38
CA LYS A 1112 38.61 7.90 -0.56
C LYS A 1112 38.77 7.30 -1.97
N PRO A 1113 38.60 5.99 -2.24
CA PRO A 1113 38.79 5.43 -3.59
C PRO A 1113 37.80 5.91 -4.65
N TRP A 1114 36.67 6.51 -4.27
CA TRP A 1114 35.57 6.80 -5.20
C TRP A 1114 35.66 8.16 -5.92
N LEU A 1115 36.49 9.08 -5.42
CA LEU A 1115 36.65 10.42 -6.02
C LEU A 1115 37.15 10.38 -7.47
N PRO A 1116 38.23 9.62 -7.81
CA PRO A 1116 38.74 9.57 -9.18
C PRO A 1116 37.74 8.97 -10.17
N LEU A 1117 36.90 8.03 -9.75
CA LEU A 1117 35.87 7.43 -10.59
C LEU A 1117 34.77 8.45 -10.95
N LEU A 1118 34.37 9.26 -9.97
CA LEU A 1118 33.39 10.34 -10.16
C LEU A 1118 33.96 11.51 -10.96
N GLU A 1119 35.24 11.84 -10.80
CA GLU A 1119 35.93 12.82 -11.65
C GLU A 1119 36.00 12.36 -13.11
N VAL A 1120 36.29 11.07 -13.38
CA VAL A 1120 36.26 10.51 -14.74
C VAL A 1120 34.85 10.47 -15.32
N ALA A 1121 33.85 10.05 -14.53
CA ALA A 1121 32.45 10.01 -14.98
C ALA A 1121 31.88 11.41 -15.28
N ALA A 1122 32.22 12.42 -14.46
CA ALA A 1122 31.77 13.79 -14.64
C ALA A 1122 32.35 14.47 -15.90
N ILE A 1123 33.47 14.00 -16.44
CA ILE A 1123 34.10 14.57 -17.64
C ILE A 1123 33.50 14.01 -18.95
N PHE A 1124 32.88 12.82 -18.94
CA PHE A 1124 32.62 12.04 -20.17
C PHE A 1124 31.19 11.47 -20.36
N LEU A 1125 30.14 12.16 -19.89
CA LEU A 1125 28.72 11.76 -20.04
C LEU A 1125 28.23 11.53 -21.51
N ILE A 1126 28.47 10.35 -22.09
CA ILE A 1126 27.81 9.73 -23.26
C ILE A 1126 27.90 8.19 -23.15
N ASP A 1127 26.77 7.48 -23.04
CA ASP A 1127 26.73 6.03 -22.74
C ASP A 1127 27.36 5.11 -23.82
N ASP A 1128 27.06 5.34 -25.10
CA ASP A 1128 27.46 4.40 -26.17
C ASP A 1128 28.98 4.30 -26.38
N TYR A 1129 29.75 5.32 -25.97
CA TYR A 1129 31.20 5.33 -26.14
C TYR A 1129 31.92 4.44 -25.11
N LEU A 1130 31.33 4.23 -23.92
CA LEU A 1130 31.95 3.42 -22.86
C LEU A 1130 32.01 1.94 -23.21
N SER A 1131 30.97 1.38 -23.86
CA SER A 1131 31.01 -0.01 -24.35
C SER A 1131 32.09 -0.21 -25.43
N GLY A 1132 32.29 0.79 -26.30
CA GLY A 1132 33.35 0.81 -27.31
C GLY A 1132 34.74 0.95 -26.70
N LEU A 1133 34.91 1.85 -25.73
CA LEU A 1133 36.19 2.11 -25.08
C LEU A 1133 36.61 0.95 -24.16
N ALA A 1134 35.69 0.34 -23.41
CA ALA A 1134 35.97 -0.85 -22.61
C ALA A 1134 36.44 -2.02 -23.50
N LYS A 1135 35.76 -2.29 -24.62
CA LYS A 1135 36.19 -3.30 -25.61
C LYS A 1135 37.55 -2.96 -26.22
N LYS A 1136 37.83 -1.68 -26.49
CA LYS A 1136 39.10 -1.23 -27.06
C LYS A 1136 40.25 -1.32 -26.04
N MET A 1137 40.02 -0.96 -24.78
CA MET A 1137 41.00 -1.15 -23.70
C MET A 1137 41.30 -2.63 -23.47
N VAL A 1138 40.30 -3.52 -23.49
CA VAL A 1138 40.52 -4.98 -23.41
C VAL A 1138 41.36 -5.49 -24.59
N LEU A 1139 41.14 -4.97 -25.80
CA LEU A 1139 41.93 -5.30 -27.01
C LEU A 1139 43.37 -4.78 -26.94
N ASP A 1140 43.58 -3.55 -26.46
CA ASP A 1140 44.90 -2.91 -26.38
C ASP A 1140 45.73 -3.35 -25.16
N CYS A 1141 45.11 -3.86 -24.09
CA CYS A 1141 45.79 -4.23 -22.83
C CYS A 1141 46.46 -5.62 -22.81
N ALA A 1142 46.21 -6.49 -23.80
CA ALA A 1142 46.84 -7.82 -23.93
C ALA A 1142 46.77 -8.74 -22.69
N ILE A 1143 45.77 -8.57 -21.83
CA ILE A 1143 45.55 -9.41 -20.63
C ILE A 1143 44.93 -10.73 -21.08
N LYS A 1144 45.73 -11.80 -21.13
CA LYS A 1144 45.34 -13.07 -21.76
C LYS A 1144 44.71 -14.13 -20.84
N ASP A 1145 44.80 -13.99 -19.51
CA ASP A 1145 44.60 -15.11 -18.58
C ASP A 1145 43.65 -14.82 -17.39
N GLN A 1146 42.50 -14.16 -17.61
CA GLN A 1146 41.39 -14.15 -16.61
C GLN A 1146 40.01 -14.37 -17.25
N SER A 1147 39.06 -14.89 -16.46
CA SER A 1147 37.83 -15.54 -16.96
C SER A 1147 36.64 -14.60 -17.17
N GLU A 1148 35.69 -15.01 -18.04
CA GLU A 1148 34.44 -14.28 -18.35
C GLU A 1148 33.63 -13.89 -17.10
N VAL A 1149 33.75 -14.64 -16.00
CA VAL A 1149 33.06 -14.39 -14.72
C VAL A 1149 33.39 -13.01 -14.15
N TRP A 1150 34.64 -12.54 -14.31
CA TRP A 1150 35.07 -11.22 -13.82
C TRP A 1150 34.41 -10.06 -14.58
N LEU A 1151 34.30 -10.20 -15.91
CA LEU A 1151 33.63 -9.21 -16.76
C LEU A 1151 32.12 -9.11 -16.46
N GLU A 1152 31.47 -10.25 -16.24
CA GLU A 1152 30.04 -10.28 -15.92
C GLU A 1152 29.74 -9.71 -14.52
N ALA A 1153 30.62 -9.94 -13.55
CA ALA A 1153 30.52 -9.38 -12.20
C ALA A 1153 30.63 -7.84 -12.19
N VAL A 1154 31.57 -7.26 -12.93
CA VAL A 1154 31.72 -5.80 -13.06
C VAL A 1154 30.52 -5.17 -13.78
N HIS A 1155 30.04 -5.79 -14.88
CA HIS A 1155 28.88 -5.29 -15.62
C HIS A 1155 27.62 -5.21 -14.75
N ARG A 1156 27.27 -6.32 -14.06
CA ARG A 1156 26.07 -6.38 -13.22
C ARG A 1156 26.10 -5.39 -12.07
N SER A 1157 27.27 -5.14 -11.45
CA SER A 1157 27.37 -4.14 -10.38
C SER A 1157 27.13 -2.72 -10.87
N MET A 1158 27.61 -2.35 -12.06
CA MET A 1158 27.32 -1.03 -12.65
C MET A 1158 25.85 -0.89 -13.05
N GLU A 1159 25.26 -1.94 -13.61
CA GLU A 1159 23.85 -1.98 -14.02
C GLU A 1159 22.89 -1.83 -12.83
N ARG A 1160 23.20 -2.45 -11.67
CA ARG A 1160 22.39 -2.34 -10.45
C ARG A 1160 22.51 -0.97 -9.76
N LEU A 1161 23.69 -0.35 -9.82
CA LEU A 1161 23.90 1.03 -9.36
C LEU A 1161 23.16 2.05 -10.23
N ALA A 1162 23.17 1.88 -11.56
CA ALA A 1162 22.41 2.73 -12.49
C ALA A 1162 20.89 2.64 -12.25
N ASN A 1163 20.40 1.50 -11.76
CA ASN A 1163 19.00 1.27 -11.41
C ASN A 1163 18.62 1.70 -9.97
N GLY A 1164 19.55 2.30 -9.21
CA GLY A 1164 19.27 2.87 -7.88
C GLY A 1164 19.14 1.84 -6.74
N GLU A 1165 19.64 0.61 -6.91
CA GLU A 1165 19.67 -0.37 -5.82
C GLU A 1165 20.67 0.06 -4.72
N ARG A 1166 20.26 -0.04 -3.45
CA ARG A 1166 21.13 0.31 -2.30
C ARG A 1166 22.14 -0.80 -2.03
N GLY A 1167 23.37 -0.41 -1.71
CA GLY A 1167 24.47 -1.34 -1.38
C GLY A 1167 24.31 -2.16 -0.10
N ASP A 1168 23.22 -1.98 0.66
CA ASP A 1168 22.99 -2.67 1.94
C ASP A 1168 22.49 -4.12 1.76
N ASP A 1169 21.89 -4.47 0.60
CA ASP A 1169 21.45 -5.84 0.26
C ASP A 1169 22.62 -6.71 -0.26
N TYR A 1170 23.77 -6.65 0.44
CA TYR A 1170 25.01 -7.28 0.03
C TYR A 1170 25.09 -8.76 0.46
N ASN A 1171 25.34 -9.68 -0.48
CA ASN A 1171 25.49 -11.10 -0.19
C ASN A 1171 26.93 -11.40 0.30
N PRO A 1172 27.14 -11.90 1.54
CA PRO A 1172 28.49 -12.04 2.11
C PRO A 1172 29.44 -13.02 1.40
N ARG A 1173 28.97 -13.78 0.40
CA ARG A 1173 29.75 -14.79 -0.31
C ARG A 1173 30.69 -14.26 -1.39
N GLU A 1174 30.47 -13.03 -1.87
CA GLU A 1174 31.20 -12.48 -3.02
C GLU A 1174 32.34 -11.52 -2.63
N ALA A 1175 32.33 -10.99 -1.39
CA ALA A 1175 33.28 -9.97 -0.92
C ALA A 1175 34.79 -10.27 -1.15
N PRO A 1176 35.32 -11.48 -0.86
CA PRO A 1176 36.78 -11.70 -0.88
C PRO A 1176 37.40 -11.63 -2.29
N GLU A 1177 36.63 -11.99 -3.31
CA GLU A 1177 37.07 -12.01 -4.70
C GLU A 1177 37.06 -10.59 -5.29
N TYR A 1178 36.09 -9.76 -4.87
CA TYR A 1178 36.06 -8.33 -5.19
C TYR A 1178 37.19 -7.55 -4.51
N ASP A 1179 37.47 -7.79 -3.23
CA ASP A 1179 38.55 -7.10 -2.49
C ASP A 1179 39.93 -7.38 -3.12
N ALA A 1180 40.18 -8.63 -3.55
CA ALA A 1180 41.41 -9.00 -4.25
C ALA A 1180 41.54 -8.31 -5.61
N ALA A 1181 40.47 -8.31 -6.43
CA ALA A 1181 40.47 -7.66 -7.74
C ALA A 1181 40.62 -6.13 -7.64
N PHE A 1182 40.04 -5.51 -6.61
CA PHE A 1182 40.14 -4.07 -6.38
C PHE A 1182 41.56 -3.66 -5.96
N ALA A 1183 42.22 -4.47 -5.12
CA ALA A 1183 43.60 -4.23 -4.70
C ALA A 1183 44.60 -4.30 -5.88
N GLU A 1184 44.42 -5.22 -6.83
CA GLU A 1184 45.24 -5.29 -8.05
C GLU A 1184 45.01 -4.08 -8.97
N PHE A 1185 43.76 -3.63 -9.12
CA PHE A 1185 43.44 -2.41 -9.88
C PHE A 1185 44.07 -1.15 -9.26
N GLU A 1186 43.99 -1.00 -7.94
CA GLU A 1186 44.60 0.13 -7.23
C GLU A 1186 46.13 0.14 -7.39
N ALA A 1187 46.79 -1.01 -7.31
CA ALA A 1187 48.22 -1.14 -7.54
C ALA A 1187 48.64 -0.71 -8.96
N TRP A 1188 47.92 -1.18 -9.99
CA TRP A 1188 48.17 -0.79 -11.39
C TRP A 1188 47.95 0.70 -11.63
N PHE A 1189 46.89 1.27 -11.04
CA PHE A 1189 46.57 2.69 -11.20
C PHE A 1189 47.63 3.60 -10.55
N GLN A 1190 48.13 3.23 -9.37
CA GLN A 1190 49.25 3.93 -8.71
C GLN A 1190 50.54 3.85 -9.55
N GLU A 1191 50.83 2.70 -10.18
CA GLU A 1191 51.96 2.56 -11.09
C GLU A 1191 51.85 3.49 -12.31
N LYS A 1192 50.64 3.62 -12.90
CA LYS A 1192 50.40 4.54 -14.02
C LYS A 1192 50.50 6.00 -13.61
N LEU A 1193 49.97 6.40 -12.45
CA LEU A 1193 50.15 7.75 -11.89
C LEU A 1193 51.63 8.07 -11.65
N HIS A 1194 52.41 7.11 -11.13
CA HIS A 1194 53.85 7.27 -10.95
C HIS A 1194 54.58 7.50 -12.28
N ASN A 1195 54.26 6.70 -13.30
CA ASN A 1195 54.82 6.84 -14.65
C ASN A 1195 54.43 8.17 -15.33
N ILE A 1196 53.18 8.62 -15.20
CA ILE A 1196 52.72 9.92 -15.70
C ILE A 1196 53.43 11.08 -14.98
N SER A 1197 53.65 10.97 -13.66
CA SER A 1197 54.44 11.92 -12.88
C SER A 1197 55.90 12.00 -13.35
N LEU A 1198 56.50 10.86 -13.71
CA LEU A 1198 57.85 10.81 -14.30
C LEU A 1198 57.90 11.46 -15.69
N MET A 1199 56.90 11.22 -16.55
CA MET A 1199 56.83 11.88 -17.88
C MET A 1199 56.60 13.40 -17.77
N SER A 1200 55.77 13.85 -16.84
CA SER A 1200 55.58 15.27 -16.51
C SER A 1200 56.90 15.94 -16.06
N ARG A 1201 57.66 15.28 -15.19
CA ARG A 1201 59.00 15.76 -14.76
C ARG A 1201 60.02 15.77 -15.88
N ALA A 1202 59.98 14.79 -16.79
CA ALA A 1202 60.83 14.78 -17.99
C ALA A 1202 60.50 15.94 -18.95
N SER A 1203 59.21 16.24 -19.15
CA SER A 1203 58.76 17.37 -19.98
C SER A 1203 59.20 18.72 -19.42
N ASN A 1204 59.13 18.90 -18.09
CA ASN A 1204 59.56 20.14 -17.42
C ASN A 1204 61.09 20.30 -17.36
N ALA A 1205 61.87 19.22 -17.52
CA ALA A 1205 63.33 19.30 -17.64
C ALA A 1205 63.79 19.79 -19.03
N ALA A 1206 62.95 19.64 -20.06
CA ALA A 1206 63.26 20.03 -21.44
C ALA A 1206 63.08 21.54 -21.73
N GLN A 1207 62.53 22.32 -20.79
CA GLN A 1207 62.34 23.77 -20.93
C GLN A 1207 63.24 24.56 -19.97
N ARG A 1208 64.53 24.69 -20.34
CA ARG A 1208 65.42 25.75 -19.84
C ARG A 1208 66.06 26.47 -21.02
N PRO A 1209 66.05 27.82 -21.07
CA PRO A 1209 66.65 28.56 -22.16
C PRO A 1209 68.17 28.54 -22.07
N VAL A 1210 68.82 28.23 -23.18
CA VAL A 1210 70.22 28.60 -23.45
C VAL A 1210 70.17 29.86 -24.33
N ARG A 1211 70.67 30.96 -23.77
CA ARG A 1211 70.85 32.33 -24.35
C ARG A 1211 70.06 32.68 -25.60
#